data_AF-A0A7C9RQB1-F1
#
_entry.id   AF-A0A7C9RQB1-F1
#
_cell.length_a   1.000
_cell.length_b   1.000
_cell.length_c   1.000
_cell.angle_alpha   90.00
_cell.angle_beta   90.00
_cell.angle_gamma   90.00
#
_symmetry.space_group_name_H-M   'P 1'
#
loop_
_entity.id
_entity.type
_entity.pdbx_description
1 polymer ?
#
loop_
_entity_poly.entity_id
_entity_poly.type
_entity_poly.pdbx_seq_one_letter_code
_entity_poly.pdbx_strand_id
1 'polypeptide(L)'
;MSPSVGLPRRSVCVMRLIRVLAVLALVAGSVPGTAAASAPRFEVTPIDPQRWQNQYDMTWADWTDIPGTKWNDPNARPTQRGLRIALVAVDFPDQSFVITQPRGSDRFGNPQIDPIPRSDVPRFYRDYYTVPNQHNHGRTIHEYWMEQSRGRLGVGQMDTFGAYRLPRSLFEYGLNEWGQTAACPKTATCNGNLDNDADTAWKADLASRGIPCPDSKCGYDVVLRVYAGYDETSIWQEFGEMKFNRKEDIPDEWGPPASIDPDNTMPNWAPTRYVEWTSWRAAAQQWGLSSIRQAESSGTITHEMAHYFFNIGDNNNNPFSDRQNPPSPFHRAGSAPWDMMDRGSFNGPGGHHMRWVIPPNMGGWAPAGLMLRNRIHAGIVPAGNVLDLSREALARTGLVVDTVTARAVDPGPGRTSGIKIRLDGAGRPDRTPDCDLGTDPFCHGNTGWDHYTLEVVGRMGFDSFTPDNGVVIAKNKTGEGNTCGYNCFNWVVDANPRDIGLVDFHRPDGTAVMASVADHRQLNDAAFHAGLNSGSAYEWVDRANRLHFYVIGVQRDSRGVLSYTLAVRSLDGSGPQRRNVRLGTPTISGLQSGQAAKCSFPLTNTGQAATNTGGHPSPGATAKLDNDVYRLAVTSSGQGWTAHLDNALTTAAAGRTVTVPVYVLRNSGAARTTTVTLTAKSESDPTATRSLTCTVGVGDTVPKPPRG
;
A
#
# COMPACT_ATOMS: atom_id res chain seq x y z
N MET A 1 46.18 -36.59 -27.59
CA MET A 1 46.66 -37.35 -28.76
C MET A 1 45.44 -37.90 -29.49
N SER A 2 45.40 -37.80 -30.81
CA SER A 2 44.51 -38.57 -31.71
C SER A 2 45.25 -39.83 -32.20
N PRO A 3 44.58 -40.83 -32.86
CA PRO A 3 44.52 -40.83 -34.34
C PRO A 3 43.12 -40.69 -35.02
N SER A 4 42.62 -41.71 -35.75
CA SER A 4 41.72 -41.57 -36.91
C SER A 4 41.10 -42.95 -37.32
N VAL A 5 40.32 -43.16 -38.39
CA VAL A 5 40.03 -42.46 -39.68
C VAL A 5 38.58 -42.85 -40.12
N GLY A 6 37.88 -42.28 -41.12
CA GLY A 6 38.27 -41.37 -42.22
C GLY A 6 37.09 -40.90 -43.10
N LEU A 7 37.27 -40.93 -44.43
CA LEU A 7 36.48 -40.28 -45.51
C LEU A 7 36.81 -41.01 -46.87
N PRO A 8 36.52 -40.56 -48.13
CA PRO A 8 35.90 -39.31 -48.68
C PRO A 8 34.95 -39.46 -49.94
N ARG A 9 34.58 -38.31 -50.56
CA ARG A 9 34.13 -38.05 -51.99
C ARG A 9 32.64 -38.29 -52.34
N ARG A 10 31.98 -37.61 -53.31
CA ARG A 10 32.14 -36.34 -54.12
C ARG A 10 30.71 -35.92 -54.63
N SER A 11 30.40 -34.97 -55.55
CA SER A 11 31.09 -34.26 -56.65
C SER A 11 30.46 -32.86 -56.95
N VAL A 12 30.55 -32.32 -58.18
CA VAL A 12 30.16 -30.94 -58.61
C VAL A 12 29.44 -30.91 -60.01
N CYS A 13 28.53 -29.92 -60.21
CA CYS A 13 27.91 -29.34 -61.43
C CYS A 13 27.69 -30.12 -62.76
N VAL A 14 26.62 -29.75 -63.51
CA VAL A 14 26.70 -29.05 -64.83
C VAL A 14 25.30 -28.60 -65.34
N MET A 15 25.30 -27.63 -66.26
CA MET A 15 24.19 -26.79 -66.75
C MET A 15 23.64 -27.21 -68.14
N ARG A 16 22.38 -26.91 -68.44
CA ARG A 16 21.81 -26.94 -69.82
C ARG A 16 20.84 -25.78 -70.09
N LEU A 17 20.86 -25.30 -71.34
CA LEU A 17 19.92 -24.34 -71.97
C LEU A 17 18.61 -25.09 -72.39
N ILE A 18 17.49 -24.50 -72.86
CA ILE A 18 17.31 -23.57 -74.01
C ILE A 18 15.98 -22.77 -73.92
N ARG A 19 16.07 -21.48 -74.29
CA ARG A 19 15.09 -20.53 -74.87
C ARG A 19 13.58 -20.88 -74.95
N VAL A 20 12.75 -19.90 -74.57
CA VAL A 20 11.64 -19.36 -75.38
C VAL A 20 11.74 -17.82 -75.37
N LEU A 21 11.20 -17.13 -76.38
CA LEU A 21 11.34 -15.67 -76.57
C LEU A 21 10.04 -14.90 -76.30
N ALA A 22 10.19 -13.71 -75.71
CA ALA A 22 9.39 -12.49 -75.86
C ALA A 22 7.84 -12.55 -75.92
N VAL A 23 7.21 -11.93 -74.91
CA VAL A 23 6.20 -10.87 -75.12
C VAL A 23 6.59 -9.68 -74.25
N LEU A 24 6.61 -8.47 -74.81
CA LEU A 24 6.76 -7.23 -74.03
C LEU A 24 5.38 -6.78 -73.54
N ALA A 25 5.18 -6.70 -72.23
CA ALA A 25 4.05 -6.01 -71.62
C ALA A 25 4.59 -4.86 -70.76
N LEU A 26 4.26 -3.61 -71.11
CA LEU A 26 4.57 -2.45 -70.29
C LEU A 26 3.63 -2.39 -69.08
N VAL A 27 3.96 -3.16 -68.04
CA VAL A 27 3.36 -2.94 -66.72
C VAL A 27 4.07 -1.74 -66.10
N ALA A 28 3.40 -0.58 -66.10
CA ALA A 28 3.88 0.59 -65.40
C ALA A 28 4.03 0.25 -63.91
N GLY A 29 5.24 0.38 -63.37
CA GLY A 29 5.57 -0.05 -62.02
C GLY A 29 4.91 0.83 -60.95
N SER A 30 3.67 0.52 -60.58
CA SER A 30 3.06 1.02 -59.35
C SER A 30 3.75 0.40 -58.15
N VAL A 31 4.91 0.96 -57.76
CA VAL A 31 5.52 0.72 -56.46
C VAL A 31 4.44 0.95 -55.41
N PRO A 32 4.10 -0.04 -54.56
CA PRO A 32 3.17 0.18 -53.46
C PRO A 32 3.87 1.15 -52.50
N GLY A 33 3.51 2.42 -52.59
CA GLY A 33 4.09 3.46 -51.75
C GLY A 33 3.89 3.08 -50.30
N THR A 34 4.98 2.87 -49.57
CA THR A 34 4.94 2.60 -48.14
C THR A 34 4.25 3.79 -47.48
N ALA A 35 2.98 3.61 -47.12
CA ALA A 35 2.21 4.63 -46.42
C ALA A 35 2.92 4.90 -45.10
N ALA A 36 3.66 6.01 -45.03
CA ALA A 36 4.41 6.38 -43.85
C ALA A 36 3.42 6.46 -42.69
N ALA A 37 3.58 5.57 -41.71
CA ALA A 37 2.70 5.54 -40.55
C ALA A 37 2.64 6.93 -39.94
N SER A 38 1.44 7.53 -39.93
CA SER A 38 1.26 8.92 -39.51
C SER A 38 1.83 9.10 -38.12
N ALA A 39 2.82 10.00 -37.97
CA ALA A 39 3.48 10.24 -36.69
C ALA A 39 2.43 10.40 -35.58
N PRO A 40 2.57 9.68 -34.45
CA PRO A 40 1.53 9.57 -33.44
C PRO A 40 1.07 10.96 -32.99
N ARG A 41 -0.21 11.08 -32.63
CA ARG A 41 -0.77 12.36 -32.20
C ARG A 41 -0.07 12.81 -30.91
N PHE A 42 0.24 14.10 -30.82
CA PHE A 42 0.70 14.66 -29.55
C PHE A 42 -0.44 14.60 -28.51
N GLU A 43 -0.14 14.07 -27.33
CA GLU A 43 -1.05 13.99 -26.19
C GLU A 43 -0.42 14.65 -24.96
N VAL A 44 -1.24 15.25 -24.09
CA VAL A 44 -0.76 15.82 -22.82
C VAL A 44 -0.79 14.73 -21.77
N THR A 45 0.38 14.16 -21.47
CA THR A 45 0.54 13.17 -20.40
C THR A 45 0.25 13.81 -19.04
N PRO A 46 -0.45 13.11 -18.12
CA PRO A 46 -0.56 13.53 -16.72
C PRO A 46 0.82 13.75 -16.09
N ILE A 47 0.96 14.74 -15.21
CA ILE A 47 2.22 14.96 -14.46
C ILE A 47 2.49 13.85 -13.44
N ASP A 48 1.42 13.16 -13.03
CA ASP A 48 1.39 12.17 -11.95
C ASP A 48 0.26 11.16 -12.25
N PRO A 49 0.47 10.22 -13.18
CA PRO A 49 -0.52 9.20 -13.50
C PRO A 49 -0.60 8.17 -12.37
N GLN A 50 -1.82 7.95 -11.85
CA GLN A 50 -2.13 6.85 -10.94
C GLN A 50 -1.76 5.51 -11.58
N ARG A 51 -1.05 4.68 -10.81
CA ARG A 51 -0.57 3.36 -11.24
C ARG A 51 -0.61 2.38 -10.07
N TRP A 52 -1.77 2.30 -9.43
CA TRP A 52 -2.05 1.25 -8.47
C TRP A 52 -1.89 -0.12 -9.12
N GLN A 53 -1.46 -1.09 -8.32
CA GLN A 53 -1.21 -2.48 -8.70
C GLN A 53 -1.82 -3.34 -7.60
N ASN A 54 -2.52 -4.42 -7.96
CA ASN A 54 -2.95 -5.40 -6.98
C ASN A 54 -1.72 -6.11 -6.41
N GLN A 55 -1.68 -6.33 -5.10
CA GLN A 55 -0.60 -7.02 -4.41
C GLN A 55 -0.40 -8.46 -4.95
N TYR A 56 -1.45 -9.06 -5.54
CA TYR A 56 -1.36 -10.34 -6.26
C TYR A 56 -0.37 -10.30 -7.42
N ASP A 57 -0.33 -9.19 -8.16
CA ASP A 57 0.53 -8.97 -9.33
C ASP A 57 1.91 -8.42 -8.94
N MET A 58 2.21 -8.34 -7.64
CA MET A 58 3.52 -7.89 -7.13
C MET A 58 4.46 -9.07 -6.88
N THR A 59 5.74 -8.82 -7.12
CA THR A 59 6.85 -9.77 -6.98
C THR A 59 7.99 -9.14 -6.19
N TRP A 60 9.00 -9.92 -5.81
CA TRP A 60 10.22 -9.36 -5.21
C TRP A 60 11.01 -8.41 -6.12
N ALA A 61 10.69 -8.32 -7.42
CA ALA A 61 11.24 -7.33 -8.32
C ALA A 61 10.64 -5.92 -8.13
N ASP A 62 9.51 -5.79 -7.44
CA ASP A 62 8.87 -4.51 -7.09
C ASP A 62 9.51 -3.83 -5.84
N TRP A 63 10.45 -4.49 -5.18
CA TRP A 63 11.18 -3.93 -4.03
C TRP A 63 12.14 -2.81 -4.45
N THR A 64 12.14 -1.70 -3.71
CA THR A 64 13.05 -0.56 -3.89
C THR A 64 13.62 -0.15 -2.53
N ASP A 65 14.92 -0.30 -2.30
CA ASP A 65 15.55 0.09 -1.03
C ASP A 65 15.46 1.60 -0.75
N ILE A 66 15.33 1.99 0.53
CA ILE A 66 15.22 3.41 0.93
C ILE A 66 16.58 4.12 0.77
N PRO A 67 16.69 5.20 -0.04
CA PRO A 67 17.97 5.80 -0.37
C PRO A 67 18.76 6.34 0.83
N GLY A 68 19.97 5.79 1.03
CA GLY A 68 20.90 6.21 2.09
C GLY A 68 20.72 5.47 3.42
N THR A 69 19.84 4.47 3.48
CA THR A 69 19.67 3.61 4.66
C THR A 69 20.48 2.31 4.54
N LYS A 70 20.62 1.59 5.66
CA LYS A 70 21.21 0.23 5.74
C LYS A 70 20.52 -0.60 6.82
N TRP A 71 19.19 -0.55 6.88
CA TRP A 71 18.42 -1.18 7.95
C TRP A 71 18.48 -2.72 7.93
N ASN A 72 18.88 -3.31 6.79
CA ASN A 72 19.17 -4.73 6.64
C ASN A 72 20.61 -5.13 7.01
N ASP A 73 21.48 -4.23 7.50
CA ASP A 73 22.80 -4.67 8.02
C ASP A 73 22.60 -5.45 9.33
N PRO A 74 22.96 -6.75 9.42
CA PRO A 74 22.77 -7.54 10.65
C PRO A 74 23.65 -7.06 11.82
N ASN A 75 24.57 -6.12 11.58
CA ASN A 75 25.37 -5.44 12.59
C ASN A 75 24.74 -4.11 13.05
N ALA A 76 23.69 -3.63 12.39
CA ALA A 76 22.93 -2.46 12.84
C ALA A 76 22.34 -2.71 14.24
N ARG A 77 22.29 -1.67 15.08
CA ARG A 77 21.76 -1.77 16.44
C ARG A 77 20.79 -0.61 16.70
N PRO A 78 19.61 -0.89 17.29
CA PRO A 78 18.64 0.14 17.61
C PRO A 78 19.18 1.11 18.66
N THR A 79 19.06 2.41 18.39
CA THR A 79 19.63 3.50 19.19
C THR A 79 18.87 3.80 20.49
N GLN A 80 17.71 3.17 20.74
CA GLN A 80 16.94 3.33 21.97
C GLN A 80 16.51 2.00 22.61
N ARG A 81 15.90 1.07 21.85
CA ARG A 81 15.43 -0.20 22.40
C ARG A 81 15.60 -1.36 21.41
N GLY A 82 16.47 -2.31 21.75
CA GLY A 82 16.55 -3.62 21.11
C GLY A 82 15.87 -4.67 21.97
N LEU A 83 14.82 -5.33 21.46
CA LEU A 83 14.12 -6.36 22.20
C LEU A 83 15.00 -7.60 22.40
N ARG A 84 14.96 -8.18 23.60
CA ARG A 84 15.46 -9.52 23.90
C ARG A 84 14.29 -10.50 23.80
N ILE A 85 14.31 -11.34 22.77
CA ILE A 85 13.23 -12.26 22.43
C ILE A 85 13.64 -13.70 22.78
N ALA A 86 12.76 -14.44 23.45
CA ALA A 86 12.86 -15.90 23.55
C ALA A 86 12.02 -16.54 22.43
N LEU A 87 12.66 -17.13 21.43
CA LEU A 87 11.99 -17.91 20.38
C LEU A 87 11.79 -19.35 20.89
N VAL A 88 10.54 -19.71 21.15
CA VAL A 88 10.09 -21.02 21.64
C VAL A 88 9.45 -21.77 20.48
N ALA A 89 10.15 -22.77 19.93
CA ALA A 89 9.65 -23.57 18.82
C ALA A 89 8.94 -24.84 19.32
N VAL A 90 7.70 -25.07 18.87
CA VAL A 90 6.86 -26.21 19.29
C VAL A 90 6.21 -26.97 18.12
N ASP A 91 6.08 -28.29 18.26
CA ASP A 91 5.31 -29.15 17.36
C ASP A 91 4.40 -30.14 18.10
N PHE A 92 3.56 -30.87 17.36
CA PHE A 92 2.40 -31.60 17.89
C PHE A 92 2.46 -33.10 17.54
N PRO A 93 1.80 -34.00 18.30
CA PRO A 93 1.75 -35.44 18.02
C PRO A 93 1.33 -35.79 16.58
N ASP A 94 0.36 -35.06 16.04
CA ASP A 94 -0.17 -35.16 14.67
C ASP A 94 0.58 -34.27 13.66
N GLN A 95 0.87 -33.01 14.01
CA GLN A 95 1.56 -32.04 13.16
C GLN A 95 3.02 -31.84 13.60
N SER A 96 3.94 -32.48 12.88
CA SER A 96 5.37 -32.13 12.93
C SER A 96 5.63 -30.89 12.06
N PHE A 97 6.70 -30.14 12.36
CA PHE A 97 7.11 -28.96 11.58
C PHE A 97 7.16 -29.24 10.08
N VAL A 98 6.39 -28.48 9.29
CA VAL A 98 6.34 -28.55 7.83
C VAL A 98 7.72 -28.26 7.23
N ILE A 99 8.51 -27.36 7.82
CA ILE A 99 9.88 -27.06 7.36
C ILE A 99 10.85 -28.27 7.48
N THR A 100 10.44 -29.35 8.17
CA THR A 100 11.21 -30.62 8.26
C THR A 100 10.81 -31.66 7.20
N GLN A 101 9.75 -31.41 6.43
CA GLN A 101 9.27 -32.30 5.36
C GLN A 101 10.01 -32.04 4.03
N PRO A 102 10.07 -33.04 3.11
CA PRO A 102 10.50 -32.81 1.73
C PRO A 102 9.76 -31.66 1.04
N ARG A 103 10.48 -30.88 0.23
CA ARG A 103 9.95 -29.70 -0.46
C ARG A 103 8.65 -30.02 -1.21
N GLY A 104 7.57 -29.32 -0.87
CA GLY A 104 6.24 -29.47 -1.46
C GLY A 104 5.50 -30.78 -1.14
N SER A 105 5.96 -31.61 -0.19
CA SER A 105 5.29 -32.88 0.14
C SER A 105 4.15 -32.75 1.15
N ASP A 106 4.08 -31.65 1.90
CA ASP A 106 2.97 -31.38 2.80
C ASP A 106 1.67 -31.18 1.99
N ARG A 107 0.53 -31.53 2.58
CA ARG A 107 -0.77 -31.55 1.90
C ARG A 107 -1.20 -30.18 1.35
N PHE A 108 -0.72 -29.08 1.94
CA PHE A 108 -0.96 -27.72 1.45
C PHE A 108 0.05 -27.25 0.38
N GLY A 109 1.03 -28.07 -0.01
CA GLY A 109 2.02 -27.76 -1.07
C GLY A 109 3.33 -27.14 -0.59
N ASN A 110 3.73 -27.43 0.65
CA ASN A 110 4.89 -26.86 1.35
C ASN A 110 5.87 -27.96 1.84
N PRO A 111 7.04 -27.61 2.41
CA PRO A 111 7.67 -26.29 2.41
C PRO A 111 8.21 -25.91 1.03
N GLN A 112 8.52 -24.63 0.83
CA GLN A 112 9.11 -24.11 -0.41
C GLN A 112 10.64 -24.33 -0.49
N ILE A 113 11.24 -24.84 0.59
CA ILE A 113 12.68 -25.08 0.75
C ILE A 113 12.98 -26.56 1.02
N ASP A 114 14.25 -26.93 1.05
CA ASP A 114 14.66 -28.31 1.38
C ASP A 114 14.63 -28.56 2.90
N PRO A 115 14.48 -29.84 3.35
CA PRO A 115 14.25 -30.17 4.75
C PRO A 115 15.28 -29.60 5.74
N ILE A 116 14.78 -28.92 6.77
CA ILE A 116 15.56 -28.53 7.96
C ILE A 116 15.45 -29.65 9.00
N PRO A 117 16.54 -30.11 9.65
CA PRO A 117 16.45 -31.06 10.76
C PRO A 117 15.62 -30.52 11.93
N ARG A 118 14.77 -31.34 12.57
CA ARG A 118 13.89 -30.89 13.69
C ARG A 118 14.65 -30.18 14.83
N SER A 119 15.89 -30.57 15.11
CA SER A 119 16.76 -29.93 16.11
C SER A 119 17.21 -28.50 15.72
N ASP A 120 17.23 -28.20 14.42
CA ASP A 120 17.72 -26.94 13.87
C ASP A 120 16.60 -25.93 13.58
N VAL A 121 15.33 -26.33 13.60
CA VAL A 121 14.16 -25.46 13.39
C VAL A 121 14.17 -24.18 14.26
N PRO A 122 14.48 -24.23 15.57
CA PRO A 122 14.56 -23.00 16.39
C PRO A 122 15.63 -22.02 15.88
N ARG A 123 16.77 -22.55 15.44
CA ARG A 123 17.90 -21.78 14.89
C ARG A 123 17.56 -21.21 13.52
N PHE A 124 16.91 -22.01 12.67
CA PHE A 124 16.42 -21.60 11.35
C PHE A 124 15.47 -20.41 11.49
N TYR A 125 14.44 -20.46 12.34
CA TYR A 125 13.50 -19.35 12.48
C TYR A 125 14.15 -18.10 13.10
N ARG A 126 15.10 -18.24 14.04
CA ARG A 126 15.90 -17.10 14.53
C ARG A 126 16.63 -16.40 13.38
N ASP A 127 17.34 -17.16 12.57
CA ASP A 127 18.12 -16.62 11.46
C ASP A 127 17.20 -16.07 10.35
N TYR A 128 16.04 -16.70 10.14
CA TYR A 128 15.00 -16.23 9.23
C TYR A 128 14.45 -14.85 9.64
N TYR A 129 14.16 -14.64 10.93
CA TYR A 129 13.62 -13.38 11.41
C TYR A 129 14.67 -12.26 11.57
N THR A 130 15.95 -12.60 11.78
CA THR A 130 16.99 -11.62 12.22
C THR A 130 18.22 -11.48 11.31
N VAL A 131 18.43 -12.38 10.34
CA VAL A 131 19.61 -12.36 9.43
C VAL A 131 19.16 -12.32 7.96
N PRO A 132 19.62 -11.34 7.15
CA PRO A 132 19.36 -11.31 5.71
C PRO A 132 19.87 -12.58 5.04
N ASN A 133 18.99 -13.30 4.33
CA ASN A 133 19.33 -14.54 3.64
C ASN A 133 18.44 -14.77 2.40
N GLN A 134 18.68 -15.87 1.67
CA GLN A 134 17.96 -16.17 0.43
C GLN A 134 16.46 -16.49 0.62
N HIS A 135 16.06 -16.96 1.81
CA HIS A 135 14.69 -17.42 2.07
C HIS A 135 13.76 -16.26 2.44
N ASN A 136 14.30 -15.21 3.08
CA ASN A 136 13.59 -13.99 3.46
C ASN A 136 13.82 -12.80 2.49
N HIS A 137 14.43 -13.05 1.32
CA HIS A 137 14.80 -12.05 0.30
C HIS A 137 15.69 -10.91 0.83
N GLY A 138 16.53 -11.25 1.81
CA GLY A 138 17.39 -10.30 2.52
C GLY A 138 16.64 -9.40 3.52
N ARG A 139 15.36 -9.66 3.79
CA ARG A 139 14.50 -8.82 4.64
C ARG A 139 14.23 -9.41 6.00
N THR A 140 14.15 -8.58 7.03
CA THR A 140 14.09 -9.06 8.43
C THR A 140 13.12 -8.26 9.30
N ILE A 141 12.66 -8.84 10.41
CA ILE A 141 11.80 -8.13 11.38
C ILE A 141 12.61 -7.05 12.13
N HIS A 142 13.94 -7.23 12.21
CA HIS A 142 14.85 -6.21 12.70
C HIS A 142 14.87 -4.99 11.76
N GLU A 143 15.05 -5.21 10.46
CA GLU A 143 15.02 -4.17 9.43
C GLU A 143 13.69 -3.42 9.41
N TYR A 144 12.55 -4.12 9.46
CA TYR A 144 11.23 -3.49 9.52
C TYR A 144 11.16 -2.44 10.64
N TRP A 145 11.57 -2.82 11.84
CA TRP A 145 11.52 -1.92 12.99
C TRP A 145 12.57 -0.82 12.95
N MET A 146 13.76 -1.10 12.41
CA MET A 146 14.77 -0.08 12.17
C MET A 146 14.31 0.93 11.10
N GLU A 147 13.58 0.50 10.08
CA GLU A 147 12.96 1.38 9.09
C GLU A 147 11.87 2.27 9.73
N GLN A 148 10.81 1.66 10.28
CA GLN A 148 9.68 2.43 10.80
C GLN A 148 10.09 3.39 11.92
N SER A 149 11.01 2.96 12.80
CA SER A 149 11.47 3.78 13.92
C SER A 149 12.60 4.76 13.56
N ARG A 150 13.14 4.74 12.33
CA ARG A 150 14.36 5.47 11.94
C ARG A 150 15.57 5.12 12.82
N GLY A 151 15.80 3.82 13.03
CA GLY A 151 16.96 3.26 13.73
C GLY A 151 16.90 3.32 15.25
N ARG A 152 15.72 3.45 15.87
CA ARG A 152 15.56 3.53 17.34
C ARG A 152 15.10 2.22 17.98
N LEU A 153 14.30 1.43 17.26
CA LEU A 153 13.66 0.20 17.73
C LEU A 153 14.04 -0.97 16.81
N GLY A 154 14.17 -2.16 17.37
CA GLY A 154 14.49 -3.37 16.62
C GLY A 154 14.65 -4.59 17.52
N VAL A 155 15.16 -5.69 16.97
CA VAL A 155 15.57 -6.86 17.76
C VAL A 155 17.01 -6.67 18.24
N GLY A 156 17.25 -6.74 19.54
CA GLY A 156 18.59 -6.67 20.14
C GLY A 156 19.23 -8.05 20.35
N GLN A 157 18.41 -9.04 20.71
CA GLN A 157 18.81 -10.43 20.91
C GLN A 157 17.62 -11.35 20.62
N MET A 158 17.88 -12.54 20.05
CA MET A 158 16.87 -13.60 19.92
C MET A 158 17.50 -14.94 20.27
N ASP A 159 17.16 -15.46 21.45
CA ASP A 159 17.65 -16.74 21.97
C ASP A 159 16.63 -17.85 21.65
N THR A 160 17.10 -19.07 21.41
CA THR A 160 16.29 -20.15 20.82
C THR A 160 16.05 -21.33 21.75
N PHE A 161 14.82 -21.82 21.74
CA PHE A 161 14.29 -22.83 22.63
C PHE A 161 13.43 -23.86 21.88
N GLY A 162 13.38 -25.09 22.39
CA GLY A 162 12.78 -26.23 21.69
C GLY A 162 13.76 -26.90 20.71
N ALA A 163 13.32 -27.67 19.73
CA ALA A 163 11.93 -27.99 19.39
C ALA A 163 11.24 -28.87 20.46
N TYR A 164 10.24 -28.33 21.16
CA TYR A 164 9.42 -29.08 22.12
C TYR A 164 8.24 -29.76 21.43
N ARG A 165 7.86 -30.96 21.88
CA ARG A 165 6.63 -31.65 21.44
C ARG A 165 5.54 -31.39 22.49
N LEU A 166 4.44 -30.76 22.08
CA LEU A 166 3.31 -30.46 22.97
C LEU A 166 2.49 -31.72 23.31
N PRO A 167 1.75 -31.73 24.45
CA PRO A 167 1.08 -32.94 24.94
C PRO A 167 -0.20 -33.31 24.16
N ARG A 168 -0.73 -32.40 23.34
CA ARG A 168 -1.99 -32.55 22.58
C ARG A 168 -1.74 -32.35 21.08
N SER A 169 -2.65 -32.88 20.27
CA SER A 169 -2.68 -32.67 18.81
C SER A 169 -3.01 -31.22 18.43
N LEU A 170 -2.52 -30.73 17.29
CA LEU A 170 -2.76 -29.36 16.81
C LEU A 170 -4.25 -29.02 16.74
N PHE A 171 -5.06 -29.95 16.22
CA PHE A 171 -6.51 -29.74 16.12
C PHE A 171 -7.20 -29.51 17.49
N GLU A 172 -6.61 -29.93 18.61
CA GLU A 172 -7.16 -29.66 19.95
C GLU A 172 -6.94 -28.23 20.43
N TYR A 173 -6.02 -27.50 19.80
CA TYR A 173 -5.78 -26.09 20.04
C TYR A 173 -6.54 -25.23 19.00
N GLY A 174 -6.59 -25.67 17.73
CA GLY A 174 -7.24 -24.94 16.64
C GLY A 174 -8.77 -24.94 16.70
N LEU A 175 -9.40 -26.11 16.88
CA LEU A 175 -10.87 -26.27 16.90
C LEU A 175 -11.55 -25.73 18.18
N ASN A 176 -10.87 -24.87 18.92
CA ASN A 176 -11.28 -24.25 20.18
C ASN A 176 -11.61 -22.75 20.02
N GLU A 177 -11.17 -22.10 18.94
CA GLU A 177 -11.02 -20.63 18.96
C GLU A 177 -12.26 -19.85 18.50
N TRP A 178 -12.87 -20.24 17.38
CA TRP A 178 -13.92 -19.46 16.71
C TRP A 178 -15.20 -20.29 16.44
N GLY A 179 -15.67 -20.99 17.47
CA GLY A 179 -16.91 -21.79 17.41
C GLY A 179 -16.78 -23.16 16.74
N GLN A 180 -15.56 -23.58 16.42
CA GLN A 180 -15.25 -24.85 15.75
C GLN A 180 -15.45 -26.11 16.60
N THR A 181 -15.84 -25.99 17.87
CA THR A 181 -15.93 -27.13 18.82
C THR A 181 -16.88 -28.24 18.38
N ALA A 182 -17.89 -27.93 17.54
CA ALA A 182 -18.77 -28.92 16.92
C ALA A 182 -18.06 -29.85 15.90
N ALA A 183 -16.91 -29.44 15.37
CA ALA A 183 -16.04 -30.22 14.50
C ALA A 183 -14.87 -30.89 15.26
N CYS A 184 -14.84 -30.80 16.60
CA CYS A 184 -13.90 -31.53 17.43
C CYS A 184 -14.17 -33.04 17.37
N PRO A 185 -13.15 -33.89 17.20
CA PRO A 185 -13.29 -35.34 17.33
C PRO A 185 -13.76 -35.74 18.74
N LYS A 186 -14.74 -36.66 18.82
CA LYS A 186 -15.33 -37.13 20.09
C LYS A 186 -14.34 -37.84 21.03
N THR A 187 -13.17 -38.20 20.52
CA THR A 187 -12.03 -38.79 21.24
C THR A 187 -11.13 -37.75 21.92
N ALA A 188 -11.34 -36.46 21.63
CA ALA A 188 -10.57 -35.33 22.14
C ALA A 188 -11.47 -34.34 22.90
N THR A 189 -10.86 -33.27 23.44
CA THR A 189 -11.58 -32.23 24.19
C THR A 189 -11.57 -30.86 23.54
N CYS A 190 -10.68 -30.64 22.55
CA CYS A 190 -10.42 -29.37 21.87
C CYS A 190 -10.53 -28.13 22.76
N ASN A 191 -9.85 -28.18 23.91
CA ASN A 191 -9.74 -27.09 24.87
C ASN A 191 -8.27 -26.77 25.20
N GLY A 192 -7.37 -26.98 24.23
CA GLY A 192 -5.95 -26.72 24.37
C GLY A 192 -5.63 -25.23 24.53
N ASN A 193 -4.55 -24.93 25.25
CA ASN A 193 -3.98 -23.58 25.38
C ASN A 193 -2.50 -23.63 24.96
N LEU A 194 -2.22 -23.28 23.71
CA LEU A 194 -0.89 -23.41 23.10
C LEU A 194 0.15 -22.61 23.88
N ASP A 195 -0.18 -21.36 24.21
CA ASP A 195 0.70 -20.45 24.94
C ASP A 195 1.09 -20.99 26.32
N ASN A 196 0.14 -21.57 27.06
CA ASN A 196 0.39 -22.21 28.36
C ASN A 196 1.28 -23.45 28.23
N ASP A 197 0.97 -24.33 27.27
CA ASP A 197 1.66 -25.63 27.15
C ASP A 197 3.08 -25.45 26.60
N ALA A 198 3.28 -24.52 25.66
CA ALA A 198 4.58 -24.10 25.17
C ALA A 198 5.43 -23.44 26.27
N ASP A 199 4.85 -22.52 27.05
CA ASP A 199 5.54 -21.90 28.20
C ASP A 199 5.91 -22.94 29.25
N THR A 200 5.04 -23.93 29.52
CA THR A 200 5.29 -25.00 30.48
C THR A 200 6.46 -25.89 30.04
N ALA A 201 6.49 -26.31 28.77
CA ALA A 201 7.58 -27.08 28.20
C ALA A 201 8.92 -26.31 28.23
N TRP A 202 8.88 -25.02 27.85
CA TRP A 202 10.04 -24.13 27.87
C TRP A 202 10.59 -23.92 29.29
N LYS A 203 9.73 -23.63 30.26
CA LYS A 203 10.11 -23.37 31.67
C LYS A 203 10.63 -24.64 32.36
N ALA A 204 10.11 -25.81 32.02
CA ALA A 204 10.64 -27.09 32.49
C ALA A 204 12.06 -27.35 31.95
N ASP A 205 12.31 -27.09 30.67
CA ASP A 205 13.65 -27.20 30.07
C ASP A 205 14.64 -26.18 30.67
N LEU A 206 14.26 -24.91 30.81
CA LEU A 206 15.08 -23.90 31.51
C LEU A 206 15.49 -24.36 32.90
N ALA A 207 14.55 -24.88 33.69
CA ALA A 207 14.81 -25.42 35.02
C ALA A 207 15.76 -26.63 34.98
N SER A 208 15.58 -27.55 34.03
CA SER A 208 16.46 -28.72 33.84
C SER A 208 17.91 -28.33 33.49
N ARG A 209 18.09 -27.19 32.80
CA ARG A 209 19.39 -26.62 32.43
C ARG A 209 19.94 -25.63 33.47
N GLY A 210 19.25 -25.43 34.60
CA GLY A 210 19.65 -24.52 35.67
C GLY A 210 19.58 -23.04 35.30
N ILE A 211 18.82 -22.68 34.26
CA ILE A 211 18.67 -21.30 33.77
C ILE A 211 17.56 -20.61 34.57
N PRO A 212 17.83 -19.49 35.28
CA PRO A 212 16.81 -18.80 36.07
C PRO A 212 15.67 -18.25 35.22
N CYS A 213 14.43 -18.43 35.69
CA CYS A 213 13.23 -17.78 35.16
C CYS A 213 12.67 -16.82 36.23
N PRO A 214 13.10 -15.54 36.27
CA PRO A 214 12.75 -14.59 37.35
C PRO A 214 11.32 -14.03 37.28
N ASP A 215 10.64 -14.15 36.13
CA ASP A 215 9.33 -13.59 35.84
C ASP A 215 8.57 -14.46 34.82
N SER A 216 7.34 -14.06 34.46
CA SER A 216 6.50 -14.81 33.51
C SER A 216 7.09 -14.99 32.11
N LYS A 217 8.10 -14.18 31.73
CA LYS A 217 8.84 -14.25 30.46
C LYS A 217 10.29 -14.68 30.67
N CYS A 218 10.66 -15.19 31.84
CA CYS A 218 12.01 -15.56 32.20
C CYS A 218 13.08 -14.47 31.93
N GLY A 219 12.73 -13.19 32.12
CA GLY A 219 13.66 -12.07 31.92
C GLY A 219 13.87 -11.65 30.46
N TYR A 220 12.96 -11.99 29.55
CA TYR A 220 12.91 -11.51 28.16
C TYR A 220 11.83 -10.44 27.97
N ASP A 221 12.02 -9.53 27.00
CA ASP A 221 11.00 -8.53 26.63
C ASP A 221 9.73 -9.22 26.10
N VAL A 222 9.94 -10.25 25.27
CA VAL A 222 8.94 -10.96 24.46
C VAL A 222 9.26 -12.45 24.43
N VAL A 223 8.21 -13.27 24.46
CA VAL A 223 8.27 -14.71 24.13
C VAL A 223 7.58 -14.86 22.78
N LEU A 224 8.33 -15.32 21.77
CA LEU A 224 7.85 -15.62 20.43
C LEU A 224 7.61 -17.12 20.33
N ARG A 225 6.36 -17.56 20.21
CA ARG A 225 6.02 -18.99 20.09
C ARG A 225 5.84 -19.34 18.61
N VAL A 226 6.80 -20.06 18.03
CA VAL A 226 6.73 -20.56 16.64
C VAL A 226 6.17 -21.97 16.68
N TYR A 227 4.99 -22.20 16.13
CA TYR A 227 4.32 -23.50 16.14
C TYR A 227 4.25 -24.15 14.75
N ALA A 228 4.37 -25.48 14.73
CA ALA A 228 4.28 -26.28 13.52
C ALA A 228 2.92 -26.17 12.82
N GLY A 229 2.90 -26.13 11.48
CA GLY A 229 1.69 -25.97 10.69
C GLY A 229 1.39 -24.51 10.32
N TYR A 230 0.11 -24.17 10.20
CA TYR A 230 -0.37 -22.95 9.55
C TYR A 230 -1.13 -22.03 10.50
N ASP A 231 -1.24 -20.77 10.09
CA ASP A 231 -2.17 -19.79 10.68
C ASP A 231 -3.50 -19.86 9.92
N GLU A 232 -4.63 -20.15 10.58
CA GLU A 232 -5.95 -20.35 9.96
C GLU A 232 -6.30 -19.21 8.97
N THR A 233 -6.07 -17.97 9.38
CA THR A 233 -6.35 -16.78 8.56
C THR A 233 -5.55 -16.74 7.25
N SER A 234 -4.44 -17.50 7.14
CA SER A 234 -3.58 -17.55 5.95
C SER A 234 -3.99 -18.59 4.90
N ILE A 235 -4.86 -19.56 5.25
CA ILE A 235 -5.19 -20.73 4.40
C ILE A 235 -6.68 -21.01 4.20
N TRP A 236 -7.57 -20.40 5.00
CA TRP A 236 -8.99 -20.78 5.04
C TRP A 236 -9.70 -20.64 3.69
N GLN A 237 -9.25 -19.72 2.82
CA GLN A 237 -9.90 -19.44 1.53
C GLN A 237 -9.32 -20.34 0.43
N GLU A 238 -7.99 -20.41 0.41
CA GLU A 238 -7.12 -21.14 -0.51
C GLU A 238 -7.38 -22.65 -0.47
N PHE A 239 -7.75 -23.15 0.71
CA PHE A 239 -8.10 -24.55 0.97
C PHE A 239 -9.57 -24.72 1.40
N GLY A 240 -10.38 -23.69 1.11
CA GLY A 240 -11.85 -23.65 1.21
C GLY A 240 -12.48 -23.34 -0.14
N GLU A 241 -13.13 -22.18 -0.27
CA GLU A 241 -13.91 -21.79 -1.45
C GLU A 241 -13.11 -21.63 -2.76
N MET A 242 -11.79 -21.43 -2.70
CA MET A 242 -10.91 -21.45 -3.90
C MET A 242 -10.66 -22.86 -4.43
N LYS A 243 -10.79 -23.88 -3.57
CA LYS A 243 -10.42 -25.27 -3.86
C LYS A 243 -11.63 -26.19 -4.08
N PHE A 244 -12.77 -25.85 -3.49
CA PHE A 244 -14.01 -26.62 -3.55
C PHE A 244 -15.20 -25.69 -3.81
N ASN A 245 -16.13 -26.07 -4.70
CA ASN A 245 -17.28 -25.21 -5.04
C ASN A 245 -18.29 -25.07 -3.88
N ARG A 246 -18.35 -26.08 -3.01
CA ARG A 246 -19.20 -26.17 -1.81
C ARG A 246 -18.55 -27.14 -0.81
N LYS A 247 -18.96 -27.06 0.45
CA LYS A 247 -18.45 -27.91 1.55
C LYS A 247 -18.73 -29.40 1.40
N GLU A 248 -19.76 -29.78 0.62
CA GLU A 248 -20.08 -31.18 0.30
C GLU A 248 -19.18 -31.79 -0.78
N ASP A 249 -18.39 -30.97 -1.50
CA ASP A 249 -17.41 -31.45 -2.50
C ASP A 249 -16.02 -31.71 -1.88
N ILE A 250 -15.85 -31.49 -0.58
CA ILE A 250 -14.56 -31.67 0.12
C ILE A 250 -14.36 -33.17 0.40
N PRO A 251 -13.35 -33.83 -0.20
CA PRO A 251 -13.12 -35.25 -0.02
C PRO A 251 -12.42 -35.54 1.32
N ASP A 252 -12.56 -36.78 1.79
CA ASP A 252 -12.11 -37.27 3.11
C ASP A 252 -10.62 -36.99 3.39
N GLU A 253 -9.80 -36.94 2.33
CA GLU A 253 -8.39 -36.59 2.45
C GLU A 253 -8.12 -35.13 2.91
N TRP A 254 -9.12 -34.25 2.85
CA TRP A 254 -9.15 -32.89 3.45
C TRP A 254 -10.01 -32.79 4.72
N GLY A 255 -10.65 -33.89 5.12
CA GLY A 255 -11.35 -34.07 6.38
C GLY A 255 -10.42 -34.44 7.55
N PRO A 256 -11.02 -34.86 8.69
CA PRO A 256 -10.29 -35.48 9.80
C PRO A 256 -9.54 -36.73 9.33
N PRO A 257 -8.31 -36.99 9.82
CA PRO A 257 -7.61 -38.23 9.52
C PRO A 257 -8.31 -39.45 10.13
N ALA A 258 -8.25 -40.60 9.44
CA ALA A 258 -8.82 -41.87 9.90
C ALA A 258 -8.25 -42.39 11.24
N SER A 259 -7.21 -41.76 11.81
CA SER A 259 -6.73 -42.01 13.17
C SER A 259 -7.63 -41.41 14.26
N ILE A 260 -8.52 -40.47 13.93
CA ILE A 260 -9.45 -39.83 14.88
C ILE A 260 -10.93 -39.93 14.44
N ASP A 261 -11.20 -40.18 13.16
CA ASP A 261 -12.52 -40.58 12.63
C ASP A 261 -12.38 -41.77 11.65
N PRO A 262 -12.20 -43.01 12.16
CA PRO A 262 -11.92 -44.18 11.32
C PRO A 262 -13.10 -44.61 10.43
N ASP A 263 -14.33 -44.22 10.79
CA ASP A 263 -15.57 -44.58 10.11
C ASP A 263 -16.07 -43.48 9.14
N ASN A 264 -15.32 -42.37 9.00
CA ASN A 264 -15.65 -41.19 8.17
C ASN A 264 -17.06 -40.63 8.47
N THR A 265 -17.32 -40.37 9.75
CA THR A 265 -18.64 -39.94 10.29
C THR A 265 -18.73 -38.44 10.58
N MET A 266 -17.60 -37.74 10.59
CA MET A 266 -17.50 -36.31 10.80
C MET A 266 -17.54 -35.55 9.46
N PRO A 267 -17.97 -34.28 9.43
CA PRO A 267 -17.90 -33.48 8.21
C PRO A 267 -16.44 -33.20 7.82
N ASN A 268 -16.15 -33.25 6.51
CA ASN A 268 -14.86 -32.84 5.94
C ASN A 268 -14.61 -31.31 5.99
N TRP A 269 -15.44 -30.57 6.72
CA TRP A 269 -15.46 -29.11 6.80
C TRP A 269 -15.77 -28.62 8.22
N ALA A 270 -15.35 -27.40 8.53
CA ALA A 270 -15.66 -26.71 9.78
C ALA A 270 -15.69 -25.18 9.57
N PRO A 271 -16.37 -24.41 10.44
CA PRO A 271 -16.40 -22.94 10.36
C PRO A 271 -15.04 -22.31 10.71
N THR A 272 -14.96 -21.00 10.51
CA THR A 272 -13.79 -20.15 10.82
C THR A 272 -14.25 -18.85 11.48
N ARG A 273 -13.30 -18.00 11.89
CA ARG A 273 -13.63 -16.62 12.30
C ARG A 273 -14.35 -15.80 11.21
N TYR A 274 -14.13 -16.13 9.94
CA TYR A 274 -14.59 -15.32 8.80
C TYR A 274 -15.85 -15.86 8.12
N VAL A 275 -15.92 -17.17 7.85
CA VAL A 275 -16.98 -17.82 7.06
C VAL A 275 -17.49 -19.13 7.69
N GLU A 276 -18.70 -19.55 7.29
CA GLU A 276 -19.38 -20.76 7.79
C GLU A 276 -18.64 -22.08 7.52
N TRP A 277 -17.75 -22.14 6.53
CA TRP A 277 -17.03 -23.36 6.18
C TRP A 277 -15.69 -23.11 5.48
N THR A 278 -14.72 -23.95 5.81
CA THR A 278 -13.54 -24.32 4.99
C THR A 278 -13.28 -25.82 5.19
N SER A 279 -12.27 -26.40 4.53
CA SER A 279 -11.89 -27.80 4.80
C SER A 279 -11.48 -28.01 6.26
N TRP A 280 -11.81 -29.17 6.83
CA TRP A 280 -11.53 -29.46 8.24
C TRP A 280 -10.04 -29.29 8.55
N ARG A 281 -9.15 -29.72 7.65
CA ARG A 281 -7.70 -29.53 7.80
C ARG A 281 -7.26 -28.08 7.94
N ALA A 282 -7.96 -27.13 7.31
CA ALA A 282 -7.64 -25.70 7.38
C ALA A 282 -8.19 -25.06 8.67
N ALA A 283 -9.44 -25.38 9.03
CA ALA A 283 -10.06 -24.94 10.28
C ALA A 283 -9.48 -25.61 11.55
N ALA A 284 -8.77 -26.73 11.41
CA ALA A 284 -8.06 -27.40 12.49
C ALA A 284 -6.65 -26.82 12.79
N GLN A 285 -6.23 -25.81 12.05
CA GLN A 285 -4.99 -25.05 12.33
C GLN A 285 -5.25 -23.99 13.41
N GLN A 286 -4.20 -23.35 13.92
CA GLN A 286 -4.31 -22.35 14.98
C GLN A 286 -4.48 -20.94 14.40
N TRP A 287 -5.05 -20.01 15.17
CA TRP A 287 -5.01 -18.58 14.86
C TRP A 287 -3.76 -17.90 15.48
N GLY A 288 -3.01 -17.10 14.71
CA GLY A 288 -1.92 -16.24 15.19
C GLY A 288 -2.43 -15.09 16.07
N LEU A 289 -1.79 -14.84 17.22
CA LEU A 289 -2.27 -13.86 18.22
C LEU A 289 -1.17 -12.95 18.78
N SER A 290 -1.62 -11.80 19.29
CA SER A 290 -0.86 -10.75 19.98
C SER A 290 -0.25 -11.14 21.33
N SER A 291 -0.43 -12.39 21.77
CA SER A 291 0.49 -13.05 22.71
C SER A 291 1.89 -13.32 22.12
N ILE A 292 2.07 -13.00 20.83
CA ILE A 292 3.24 -13.22 19.97
C ILE A 292 3.46 -14.72 19.74
N ARG A 293 2.39 -15.38 19.26
CA ARG A 293 2.43 -16.75 18.73
C ARG A 293 2.19 -16.74 17.22
N GLN A 294 2.95 -17.52 16.47
CA GLN A 294 3.05 -17.46 15.01
C GLN A 294 3.23 -18.87 14.43
N ALA A 295 2.53 -19.16 13.35
CA ALA A 295 2.71 -20.40 12.60
C ALA A 295 4.02 -20.41 11.82
N GLU A 296 4.44 -21.59 11.33
CA GLU A 296 5.49 -21.70 10.31
C GLU A 296 5.17 -20.90 9.02
N SER A 297 3.89 -20.60 8.76
CA SER A 297 3.41 -19.81 7.63
C SER A 297 3.17 -18.32 7.93
N SER A 298 3.33 -17.83 9.16
CA SER A 298 2.91 -16.45 9.48
C SER A 298 4.03 -15.41 9.38
N GLY A 299 3.81 -14.41 8.53
CA GLY A 299 4.61 -13.19 8.46
C GLY A 299 4.19 -12.08 9.42
N THR A 300 3.01 -12.17 10.09
CA THR A 300 2.41 -11.04 10.84
C THR A 300 3.11 -10.67 12.14
N ILE A 301 4.22 -11.31 12.49
CA ILE A 301 5.03 -11.00 13.69
C ILE A 301 5.35 -9.49 13.84
N THR A 302 5.54 -8.75 12.74
CA THR A 302 5.76 -7.29 12.76
C THR A 302 4.51 -6.50 13.16
N HIS A 303 3.31 -7.00 12.92
CA HIS A 303 2.06 -6.46 13.46
C HIS A 303 1.99 -6.67 14.98
N GLU A 304 2.24 -7.90 15.45
CA GLU A 304 2.16 -8.20 16.90
C GLU A 304 3.17 -7.41 17.73
N MET A 305 4.37 -7.19 17.17
CA MET A 305 5.39 -6.34 17.78
C MET A 305 4.95 -4.88 17.91
N ALA A 306 4.02 -4.39 17.08
CA ALA A 306 3.53 -3.02 17.15
C ALA A 306 2.64 -2.81 18.39
N HIS A 307 1.73 -3.76 18.67
CA HIS A 307 0.98 -3.80 19.93
C HIS A 307 1.94 -3.74 21.14
N TYR A 308 3.01 -4.54 21.10
CA TYR A 308 4.02 -4.61 22.15
C TYR A 308 4.84 -3.31 22.32
N PHE A 309 5.24 -2.67 21.22
CA PHE A 309 6.06 -1.46 21.28
C PHE A 309 5.28 -0.22 21.74
N PHE A 310 4.00 -0.09 21.37
CA PHE A 310 3.27 1.18 21.49
C PHE A 310 1.92 1.11 22.23
N ASN A 311 1.48 -0.08 22.67
CA ASN A 311 0.14 -0.29 23.25
C ASN A 311 -0.96 0.32 22.35
N ILE A 312 -0.93 -0.09 21.09
CA ILE A 312 -1.87 0.25 20.01
C ILE A 312 -2.69 -0.99 19.68
N GLY A 313 -3.99 -0.87 19.40
CA GLY A 313 -4.85 -2.00 19.01
C GLY A 313 -4.91 -2.24 17.50
N ASP A 314 -5.72 -3.22 17.10
CA ASP A 314 -6.13 -3.40 15.70
C ASP A 314 -6.94 -2.21 15.18
N ASN A 315 -6.80 -1.88 13.89
CA ASN A 315 -7.75 -1.05 13.13
C ASN A 315 -8.52 -1.87 12.09
N ASN A 316 -8.36 -3.19 12.05
CA ASN A 316 -9.05 -4.06 11.09
C ASN A 316 -10.47 -4.48 11.52
N ASN A 317 -11.22 -5.01 10.56
CA ASN A 317 -12.56 -5.59 10.71
C ASN A 317 -12.62 -7.02 10.11
N ASN A 318 -13.81 -7.62 10.00
CA ASN A 318 -14.03 -8.73 9.06
C ASN A 318 -14.56 -8.20 7.71
N PRO A 319 -13.74 -8.19 6.63
CA PRO A 319 -14.18 -7.77 5.30
C PRO A 319 -15.13 -8.77 4.61
N PHE A 320 -15.21 -10.00 5.13
CA PHE A 320 -16.05 -11.09 4.60
C PHE A 320 -17.40 -11.21 5.34
N SER A 321 -17.86 -10.12 5.96
CA SER A 321 -19.11 -10.04 6.74
C SER A 321 -20.37 -10.27 5.88
N ASP A 322 -20.29 -9.91 4.60
CA ASP A 322 -21.27 -10.21 3.54
C ASP A 322 -21.35 -11.70 3.16
N ARG A 323 -20.28 -12.46 3.36
CA ARG A 323 -20.20 -13.90 3.07
C ARG A 323 -20.69 -14.79 4.23
N GLN A 324 -21.11 -14.18 5.34
CA GLN A 324 -21.70 -14.87 6.48
C GLN A 324 -23.21 -15.10 6.27
N ASN A 325 -23.79 -16.04 7.02
CA ASN A 325 -25.23 -16.32 7.00
C ASN A 325 -25.77 -16.45 8.44
N PRO A 326 -26.67 -15.55 8.89
CA PRO A 326 -27.05 -14.31 8.22
C PRO A 326 -25.84 -13.38 8.04
N PRO A 327 -25.79 -12.56 6.97
CA PRO A 327 -24.74 -11.55 6.81
C PRO A 327 -24.67 -10.62 8.01
N SER A 328 -23.46 -10.33 8.48
CA SER A 328 -23.24 -9.30 9.50
C SER A 328 -23.06 -7.92 8.86
N PRO A 329 -23.25 -6.82 9.61
CA PRO A 329 -23.14 -5.46 9.07
C PRO A 329 -21.86 -5.22 8.24
N PHE A 330 -22.09 -4.84 7.00
CA PHE A 330 -21.09 -4.79 5.93
C PHE A 330 -20.38 -3.44 5.93
N HIS A 331 -19.23 -3.33 6.62
CA HIS A 331 -18.48 -2.08 6.80
C HIS A 331 -17.13 -2.13 6.09
N ARG A 332 -16.64 -1.01 5.54
CA ARG A 332 -15.27 -0.93 5.00
C ARG A 332 -14.19 -0.98 6.07
N ALA A 333 -13.07 -1.67 5.77
CA ALA A 333 -11.83 -1.60 6.54
C ALA A 333 -11.29 -0.14 6.58
N GLY A 334 -10.68 0.27 7.69
CA GLY A 334 -10.47 1.69 7.99
C GLY A 334 -9.34 2.32 7.19
N SER A 335 -8.12 1.83 7.41
CA SER A 335 -6.89 2.22 6.67
C SER A 335 -6.43 1.14 5.70
N ALA A 336 -6.94 -0.08 5.81
CA ALA A 336 -6.83 -1.12 4.81
C ALA A 336 -5.34 -1.38 4.41
N PRO A 337 -4.88 -1.42 3.14
CA PRO A 337 -3.48 -1.78 2.83
C PRO A 337 -2.46 -0.67 3.18
N TRP A 338 -2.91 0.47 3.70
CA TRP A 338 -2.06 1.65 3.94
C TRP A 338 -1.41 1.71 5.33
N ASP A 339 -1.81 0.86 6.28
CA ASP A 339 -1.26 0.83 7.65
C ASP A 339 -1.03 -0.60 8.16
N MET A 340 0.03 -0.78 8.94
CA MET A 340 0.35 -2.04 9.61
C MET A 340 -0.79 -2.55 10.51
N MET A 341 -1.49 -1.69 11.26
CA MET A 341 -2.50 -2.10 12.24
C MET A 341 -3.83 -2.49 11.61
N ASP A 342 -3.97 -2.31 10.30
CA ASP A 342 -5.08 -2.82 9.49
C ASP A 342 -4.53 -3.88 8.51
N ARG A 343 -5.19 -4.12 7.38
CA ARG A 343 -4.77 -5.13 6.39
C ARG A 343 -3.49 -4.78 5.61
N GLY A 344 -2.81 -3.67 5.90
CA GLY A 344 -1.43 -3.44 5.45
C GLY A 344 -0.46 -4.46 6.03
N SER A 345 -0.81 -5.09 7.16
CA SER A 345 -0.22 -6.34 7.67
C SER A 345 -0.21 -7.51 6.68
N PHE A 346 -0.99 -7.47 5.60
CA PHE A 346 -1.06 -8.53 4.57
C PHE A 346 -0.27 -8.20 3.30
N ASN A 347 0.30 -6.99 3.17
CA ASN A 347 1.08 -6.62 1.98
C ASN A 347 2.34 -7.48 1.82
N GLY A 348 2.81 -7.57 0.58
CA GLY A 348 3.90 -8.44 0.15
C GLY A 348 3.56 -9.07 -1.21
N PRO A 349 4.52 -9.72 -1.88
CA PRO A 349 4.30 -10.39 -3.16
C PRO A 349 3.16 -11.40 -3.11
N GLY A 350 2.32 -11.43 -4.15
CA GLY A 350 1.12 -12.28 -4.20
C GLY A 350 -0.03 -11.85 -3.26
N GLY A 351 0.13 -10.80 -2.46
CA GLY A 351 -0.90 -10.26 -1.57
C GLY A 351 -1.48 -11.30 -0.61
N HIS A 352 -2.75 -11.12 -0.23
CA HIS A 352 -3.33 -11.94 0.85
C HIS A 352 -3.40 -13.45 0.51
N HIS A 353 -3.57 -13.83 -0.77
CA HIS A 353 -3.66 -15.22 -1.21
C HIS A 353 -2.35 -16.02 -1.18
N MET A 354 -1.22 -15.37 -0.86
CA MET A 354 0.08 -16.03 -0.72
C MET A 354 0.61 -16.02 0.72
N ARG A 355 -0.25 -15.75 1.71
CA ARG A 355 0.10 -15.76 3.15
C ARG A 355 0.42 -17.14 3.73
N TRP A 356 0.13 -18.24 3.02
CA TRP A 356 0.26 -19.62 3.53
C TRP A 356 1.62 -20.30 3.25
N VAL A 357 2.55 -19.63 2.58
CA VAL A 357 3.82 -20.25 2.19
C VAL A 357 4.74 -20.48 3.40
N ILE A 358 5.46 -21.61 3.41
CA ILE A 358 6.40 -21.98 4.49
C ILE A 358 7.81 -22.11 3.90
N PRO A 359 8.81 -21.30 4.32
CA PRO A 359 8.71 -20.19 5.28
C PRO A 359 8.00 -18.96 4.66
N PRO A 360 7.53 -18.01 5.48
CA PRO A 360 6.63 -16.94 5.02
C PRO A 360 7.41 -15.85 4.31
N ASN A 361 7.43 -15.87 2.97
CA ASN A 361 8.24 -14.96 2.14
C ASN A 361 7.44 -14.24 1.03
N MET A 362 6.13 -14.16 1.17
CA MET A 362 5.18 -13.57 0.21
C MET A 362 4.26 -12.59 0.94
N GLY A 363 2.93 -12.70 0.78
CA GLY A 363 1.95 -11.91 1.51
C GLY A 363 2.15 -11.92 3.02
N GLY A 364 2.12 -10.75 3.65
CA GLY A 364 2.35 -10.56 5.08
C GLY A 364 3.82 -10.63 5.53
N TRP A 365 4.78 -10.99 4.67
CA TRP A 365 6.21 -10.89 5.01
C TRP A 365 6.78 -9.49 4.79
N ALA A 366 6.23 -8.74 3.84
CA ALA A 366 6.62 -7.36 3.57
C ALA A 366 5.42 -6.38 3.72
N PRO A 367 4.88 -6.27 4.95
CA PRO A 367 3.70 -5.47 5.26
C PRO A 367 3.95 -3.96 5.29
N ALA A 368 2.89 -3.17 5.19
CA ALA A 368 2.94 -1.70 5.09
C ALA A 368 3.71 -0.99 6.23
N GLY A 369 4.23 0.20 5.92
CA GLY A 369 4.69 1.14 6.92
C GLY A 369 3.55 1.70 7.78
N LEU A 370 3.90 2.19 8.97
CA LEU A 370 2.95 2.87 9.87
C LEU A 370 2.51 4.23 9.30
N MET A 371 1.21 4.50 9.32
CA MET A 371 0.61 5.79 8.98
C MET A 371 0.98 6.89 9.98
N LEU A 372 0.80 8.15 9.58
CA LEU A 372 1.22 9.32 10.34
C LEU A 372 0.59 9.40 11.74
N ARG A 373 -0.69 9.03 11.92
CA ARG A 373 -1.31 8.94 13.26
C ARG A 373 -0.55 7.97 14.15
N ASN A 374 -0.25 6.77 13.65
CA ASN A 374 0.42 5.73 14.42
C ASN A 374 1.88 6.10 14.69
N ARG A 375 2.56 6.77 13.75
CA ARG A 375 3.89 7.36 13.96
C ARG A 375 3.89 8.53 14.96
N ILE A 376 2.80 9.28 15.10
CA ILE A 376 2.63 10.31 16.14
C ILE A 376 2.39 9.65 17.51
N HIS A 377 1.45 8.71 17.59
CA HIS A 377 1.14 7.93 18.81
C HIS A 377 2.38 7.23 19.38
N ALA A 378 3.13 6.56 18.51
CA ALA A 378 4.36 5.85 18.84
C ALA A 378 5.57 6.75 19.21
N GLY A 379 5.45 8.08 19.17
CA GLY A 379 6.58 8.99 19.32
C GLY A 379 7.66 8.85 18.23
N ILE A 380 7.31 8.22 17.10
CA ILE A 380 8.23 7.95 15.99
C ILE A 380 8.50 9.24 15.22
N VAL A 381 7.50 9.95 14.72
CA VAL A 381 7.75 11.17 13.95
C VAL A 381 8.10 12.32 14.90
N PRO A 382 9.25 13.01 14.75
CA PRO A 382 9.57 14.19 15.56
C PRO A 382 8.51 15.27 15.35
N ALA A 383 8.07 15.93 16.43
CA ALA A 383 7.02 16.95 16.34
C ALA A 383 7.38 18.10 15.37
N GLY A 384 8.66 18.44 15.23
CA GLY A 384 9.15 19.42 14.26
C GLY A 384 9.06 18.99 12.79
N ASN A 385 8.77 17.72 12.49
CA ASN A 385 8.47 17.21 11.15
C ASN A 385 6.96 17.06 10.88
N VAL A 386 6.10 17.42 11.83
CA VAL A 386 4.63 17.39 11.68
C VAL A 386 4.08 18.82 11.64
N LEU A 387 3.41 19.17 10.56
CA LEU A 387 2.72 20.45 10.44
C LEU A 387 1.34 20.35 11.11
N ASP A 388 1.29 20.52 12.43
CA ASP A 388 0.07 20.48 13.24
C ASP A 388 -0.67 21.84 13.21
N LEU A 389 -1.90 21.82 12.70
CA LEU A 389 -2.74 22.97 12.36
C LEU A 389 -4.09 22.91 13.09
N SER A 390 -4.68 24.08 13.33
CA SER A 390 -6.05 24.23 13.85
C SER A 390 -7.02 24.54 12.70
N ARG A 391 -8.18 23.87 12.66
CA ARG A 391 -9.28 24.16 11.72
C ARG A 391 -9.75 25.60 11.89
N GLU A 392 -9.97 26.01 13.12
CA GLU A 392 -10.46 27.35 13.44
C GLU A 392 -9.40 28.43 13.15
N ALA A 393 -8.11 28.10 13.29
CA ALA A 393 -7.03 29.00 12.90
C ALA A 393 -6.97 29.21 11.38
N LEU A 394 -7.13 28.15 10.56
CA LEU A 394 -7.12 28.24 9.09
C LEU A 394 -8.11 29.30 8.54
N ALA A 395 -9.28 29.46 9.16
CA ALA A 395 -10.24 30.50 8.76
C ALA A 395 -9.69 31.93 8.96
N ARG A 396 -8.89 32.14 10.02
CA ARG A 396 -8.35 33.45 10.44
C ARG A 396 -6.96 33.75 9.86
N THR A 397 -6.17 32.74 9.51
CA THR A 397 -4.81 32.88 8.95
C THR A 397 -4.77 32.68 7.44
N GLY A 398 -5.75 31.96 6.88
CA GLY A 398 -5.80 31.58 5.48
C GLY A 398 -5.20 30.21 5.19
N LEU A 399 -5.04 29.90 3.91
CA LEU A 399 -4.56 28.60 3.45
C LEU A 399 -3.08 28.37 3.78
N VAL A 400 -2.75 27.11 4.03
CA VAL A 400 -1.39 26.62 4.31
C VAL A 400 -0.92 25.79 3.12
N VAL A 401 0.33 25.99 2.69
CA VAL A 401 0.97 25.18 1.64
C VAL A 401 2.32 24.67 2.13
N ASP A 402 2.61 23.38 1.95
CA ASP A 402 3.90 22.79 2.32
C ASP A 402 4.31 21.61 1.42
N THR A 403 5.60 21.29 1.40
CA THR A 403 6.15 20.11 0.71
C THR A 403 6.31 18.95 1.69
N VAL A 404 5.43 17.96 1.59
CA VAL A 404 5.47 16.73 2.38
C VAL A 404 6.34 15.68 1.69
N THR A 405 7.21 15.02 2.46
CA THR A 405 8.12 13.96 1.98
C THR A 405 7.54 12.58 2.27
N ALA A 406 7.81 11.58 1.42
CA ALA A 406 7.35 10.21 1.61
C ALA A 406 7.68 9.63 3.00
N ARG A 407 6.68 9.00 3.64
CA ARG A 407 6.74 8.58 5.06
C ARG A 407 7.87 7.61 5.39
N ALA A 408 8.26 6.76 4.44
CA ALA A 408 9.41 5.85 4.55
C ALA A 408 10.74 6.60 4.83
N VAL A 409 10.87 7.86 4.42
CA VAL A 409 12.10 8.65 4.49
C VAL A 409 12.08 9.63 5.68
N ASP A 410 13.23 9.83 6.34
CA ASP A 410 13.40 10.99 7.22
C ASP A 410 13.59 12.25 6.35
N PRO A 411 12.68 13.25 6.43
CA PRO A 411 12.79 14.47 5.64
C PRO A 411 13.95 15.36 6.09
N GLY A 412 14.51 15.14 7.28
CA GLY A 412 15.53 15.97 7.92
C GLY A 412 14.97 17.20 8.66
N PRO A 413 15.84 17.99 9.31
CA PRO A 413 15.43 19.19 10.03
C PRO A 413 14.71 20.22 9.16
N GLY A 414 13.63 20.81 9.66
CA GLY A 414 12.88 21.88 8.99
C GLY A 414 12.04 21.45 7.77
N ARG A 415 11.99 20.15 7.45
CA ARG A 415 11.13 19.56 6.42
C ARG A 415 10.03 18.67 7.03
N THR A 416 9.00 18.40 6.23
CA THR A 416 7.72 17.86 6.73
C THR A 416 7.52 16.40 6.29
N SER A 417 7.18 15.52 7.25
CA SER A 417 6.74 14.13 7.03
C SER A 417 5.22 14.01 6.84
N GLY A 418 4.46 15.02 7.26
CA GLY A 418 3.03 15.11 7.00
C GLY A 418 2.35 16.27 7.72
N ILE A 419 1.10 16.54 7.34
CA ILE A 419 0.28 17.61 7.90
C ILE A 419 -0.77 16.98 8.81
N LYS A 420 -1.00 17.56 9.99
CA LYS A 420 -2.08 17.19 10.91
C LYS A 420 -3.02 18.39 11.05
N ILE A 421 -4.33 18.18 10.88
CA ILE A 421 -5.33 19.25 11.05
C ILE A 421 -6.30 18.82 12.12
N ARG A 422 -6.24 19.48 13.28
CA ARG A 422 -7.16 19.26 14.39
C ARG A 422 -8.56 19.73 14.01
N LEU A 423 -9.57 18.94 14.36
CA LEU A 423 -10.99 19.29 14.21
C LEU A 423 -11.46 20.06 15.45
N ASP A 424 -10.70 21.10 15.82
CA ASP A 424 -10.96 21.94 16.98
C ASP A 424 -12.07 22.97 16.72
N GLY A 425 -12.48 23.67 17.78
CA GLY A 425 -13.54 24.69 17.73
C GLY A 425 -14.79 24.32 18.54
N ALA A 426 -15.84 25.12 18.36
CA ALA A 426 -17.11 24.93 19.06
C ALA A 426 -17.95 23.80 18.43
N GLY A 427 -18.80 23.18 19.25
CA GLY A 427 -19.66 22.05 18.87
C GLY A 427 -18.94 20.69 18.94
N ARG A 428 -19.44 19.71 18.17
CA ARG A 428 -18.75 18.44 17.96
C ARG A 428 -17.43 18.67 17.20
N PRO A 429 -16.32 17.97 17.53
CA PRO A 429 -15.04 18.13 16.83
C PRO A 429 -15.18 17.79 15.35
N ASP A 430 -15.42 16.52 15.04
CA ASP A 430 -15.94 16.10 13.74
C ASP A 430 -17.36 16.62 13.53
N ARG A 431 -17.60 17.22 12.37
CA ARG A 431 -18.89 17.80 11.98
C ARG A 431 -19.63 17.00 10.90
N THR A 432 -19.07 15.89 10.38
CA THR A 432 -19.73 15.00 9.40
C THR A 432 -21.12 14.56 9.87
N PRO A 433 -22.15 14.53 9.00
CA PRO A 433 -23.48 14.02 9.35
C PRO A 433 -23.45 12.57 9.86
N ASP A 434 -24.50 12.20 10.59
CA ASP A 434 -24.66 10.85 11.11
C ASP A 434 -25.12 9.93 9.96
N CYS A 435 -24.61 8.69 9.95
CA CYS A 435 -24.90 7.66 8.96
C CYS A 435 -25.17 6.32 9.67
N ASP A 436 -25.84 5.40 8.99
CA ASP A 436 -26.12 4.07 9.53
C ASP A 436 -25.07 3.05 9.09
N LEU A 437 -24.29 2.56 10.06
CA LEU A 437 -23.32 1.49 9.89
C LEU A 437 -23.96 0.21 9.33
N GLY A 438 -25.22 -0.07 9.68
CA GLY A 438 -25.93 -1.27 9.25
C GLY A 438 -26.31 -1.31 7.76
N THR A 439 -26.27 -0.17 7.05
CA THR A 439 -26.74 -0.05 5.66
C THR A 439 -25.80 0.68 4.70
N ASP A 440 -24.76 1.38 5.18
CA ASP A 440 -23.76 2.06 4.34
C ASP A 440 -22.33 1.58 4.67
N PRO A 441 -21.65 0.84 3.75
CA PRO A 441 -20.28 0.37 3.97
C PRO A 441 -19.24 1.49 4.07
N PHE A 442 -19.53 2.68 3.55
CA PHE A 442 -18.68 3.85 3.67
C PHE A 442 -18.96 4.67 4.94
N CYS A 443 -19.93 4.27 5.75
CA CYS A 443 -20.20 4.90 7.03
C CYS A 443 -19.07 4.56 8.03
N HIS A 444 -18.29 5.58 8.40
CA HIS A 444 -17.28 5.50 9.45
C HIS A 444 -17.83 5.83 10.86
N GLY A 445 -19.15 6.04 10.98
CA GLY A 445 -19.84 6.57 12.16
C GLY A 445 -19.47 8.02 12.51
N ASN A 446 -20.38 8.76 13.12
CA ASN A 446 -20.06 10.05 13.77
C ASN A 446 -19.54 9.78 15.20
N THR A 447 -18.29 9.34 15.32
CA THR A 447 -17.78 8.72 16.55
C THR A 447 -16.40 9.25 16.99
N GLY A 448 -16.34 10.57 17.22
CA GLY A 448 -15.21 11.18 17.94
C GLY A 448 -13.91 11.25 17.13
N TRP A 449 -14.00 11.63 15.85
CA TRP A 449 -12.81 11.90 15.04
C TRP A 449 -12.16 13.24 15.44
N ASP A 450 -10.87 13.23 15.74
CA ASP A 450 -10.14 14.36 16.33
C ASP A 450 -9.37 15.20 15.29
N HIS A 451 -8.87 14.56 14.24
CA HIS A 451 -7.97 15.21 13.28
C HIS A 451 -7.90 14.52 11.92
N TYR A 452 -7.59 15.29 10.88
CA TYR A 452 -7.07 14.75 9.62
C TYR A 452 -5.55 14.63 9.65
N THR A 453 -5.02 13.66 8.89
CA THR A 453 -3.61 13.57 8.50
C THR A 453 -3.51 13.54 6.98
N LEU A 454 -2.49 14.21 6.45
CA LEU A 454 -2.07 14.09 5.06
C LEU A 454 -0.62 13.61 5.06
N GLU A 455 -0.38 12.47 4.44
CA GLU A 455 0.93 11.84 4.31
C GLU A 455 1.19 11.43 2.87
N VAL A 456 2.47 11.27 2.53
CA VAL A 456 2.89 10.79 1.21
C VAL A 456 3.37 9.36 1.35
N VAL A 457 2.81 8.46 0.54
CA VAL A 457 3.30 7.09 0.39
C VAL A 457 4.11 7.01 -0.90
N GLY A 458 5.33 6.48 -0.79
CA GLY A 458 6.17 6.17 -1.94
C GLY A 458 6.61 4.72 -1.82
N ARG A 459 6.46 3.93 -2.88
CA ARG A 459 6.77 2.50 -2.90
C ARG A 459 8.28 2.27 -2.80
N MET A 460 8.80 2.24 -1.56
CA MET A 460 10.18 1.98 -1.19
C MET A 460 10.27 1.49 0.26
N GLY A 461 11.28 0.66 0.57
CA GLY A 461 11.33 -0.07 1.82
C GLY A 461 10.12 -0.99 1.94
N PHE A 462 9.57 -1.15 3.14
CA PHE A 462 8.36 -1.94 3.34
C PHE A 462 7.10 -1.34 2.69
N ASP A 463 7.10 -0.04 2.37
CA ASP A 463 6.05 0.55 1.54
C ASP A 463 6.12 0.13 0.06
N SER A 464 7.15 -0.62 -0.41
CA SER A 464 7.20 -1.11 -1.81
C SER A 464 5.98 -1.93 -2.23
N PHE A 465 5.28 -2.56 -1.27
CA PHE A 465 4.09 -3.36 -1.50
C PHE A 465 2.77 -2.69 -1.07
N THR A 466 2.77 -1.37 -0.82
CA THR A 466 1.50 -0.62 -0.88
C THR A 466 1.02 -0.58 -2.34
N PRO A 467 -0.29 -0.59 -2.59
CA PRO A 467 -0.83 -0.75 -3.95
C PRO A 467 -0.42 0.38 -4.90
N ASP A 468 -0.35 1.62 -4.41
CA ASP A 468 0.06 2.80 -5.20
C ASP A 468 1.13 3.66 -4.48
N ASN A 469 1.65 4.66 -5.19
CA ASN A 469 2.33 5.84 -4.62
C ASN A 469 1.31 6.99 -4.60
N GLY A 470 1.38 7.93 -3.67
CA GLY A 470 0.53 9.12 -3.73
C GLY A 470 0.37 9.84 -2.40
N VAL A 471 -0.72 10.60 -2.30
CA VAL A 471 -1.11 11.28 -1.06
C VAL A 471 -2.26 10.53 -0.42
N VAL A 472 -2.05 10.04 0.79
CA VAL A 472 -3.11 9.43 1.60
C VAL A 472 -3.65 10.49 2.56
N ILE A 473 -4.96 10.74 2.49
CA ILE A 473 -5.68 11.58 3.44
C ILE A 473 -6.45 10.63 4.38
N ALA A 474 -6.26 10.77 5.69
CA ALA A 474 -6.98 9.97 6.67
C ALA A 474 -7.63 10.82 7.76
N LYS A 475 -8.77 10.35 8.24
CA LYS A 475 -9.49 10.80 9.43
C LYS A 475 -9.01 9.96 10.61
N ASN A 476 -8.79 10.59 11.77
CA ASN A 476 -8.02 9.97 12.87
C ASN A 476 -8.59 10.25 14.25
N LYS A 477 -8.40 9.29 15.16
CA LYS A 477 -8.68 9.41 16.60
C LYS A 477 -7.37 9.40 17.38
N THR A 478 -7.34 10.17 18.47
CA THR A 478 -6.21 10.22 19.40
C THR A 478 -6.27 9.03 20.35
N GLY A 479 -7.44 8.76 20.91
CA GLY A 479 -7.75 7.51 21.60
C GLY A 479 -8.17 6.39 20.63
N GLU A 480 -8.56 5.27 21.21
CA GLU A 480 -9.06 4.07 20.52
C GLU A 480 -10.35 3.58 21.19
N GLY A 481 -11.09 2.71 20.51
CA GLY A 481 -12.35 2.15 21.00
C GLY A 481 -13.27 1.67 19.88
N ASN A 482 -14.17 0.74 20.20
CA ASN A 482 -15.16 0.26 19.22
C ASN A 482 -16.12 1.40 18.83
N THR A 483 -15.99 1.87 17.59
CA THR A 483 -16.58 3.14 17.16
C THR A 483 -16.99 3.20 15.68
N CYS A 484 -16.65 2.20 14.86
CA CYS A 484 -17.33 1.97 13.56
C CYS A 484 -17.65 0.48 13.36
N GLY A 485 -18.11 -0.18 14.44
CA GLY A 485 -18.32 -1.64 14.54
C GLY A 485 -17.09 -2.41 15.04
N TYR A 486 -15.90 -1.84 14.83
CA TYR A 486 -14.60 -2.33 15.31
C TYR A 486 -13.78 -1.18 15.92
N ASN A 487 -12.54 -1.47 16.36
CA ASN A 487 -11.60 -0.54 17.02
C ASN A 487 -11.04 0.52 16.06
N CYS A 488 -11.93 1.37 15.58
CA CYS A 488 -11.78 2.18 14.38
C CYS A 488 -11.15 3.55 14.69
N PHE A 489 -9.82 3.66 14.57
CA PHE A 489 -9.02 4.86 14.89
C PHE A 489 -8.33 5.54 13.69
N ASN A 490 -8.17 4.83 12.57
CA ASN A 490 -7.77 5.39 11.27
C ASN A 490 -8.83 5.09 10.21
N TRP A 491 -9.23 6.11 9.44
CA TRP A 491 -10.10 5.95 8.28
C TRP A 491 -9.56 6.72 7.08
N VAL A 492 -9.08 6.00 6.07
CA VAL A 492 -8.61 6.59 4.80
C VAL A 492 -9.81 7.14 4.03
N VAL A 493 -9.66 8.39 3.58
CA VAL A 493 -10.55 9.04 2.62
C VAL A 493 -10.23 8.46 1.25
N ASP A 494 -11.25 7.93 0.61
CA ASP A 494 -11.12 7.30 -0.71
C ASP A 494 -11.20 8.36 -1.82
N ALA A 495 -10.17 8.43 -2.67
CA ALA A 495 -10.15 9.28 -3.85
C ALA A 495 -11.09 8.78 -4.97
N ASN A 496 -11.33 7.46 -5.02
CA ASN A 496 -12.10 6.76 -6.05
C ASN A 496 -13.19 5.87 -5.39
N PRO A 497 -14.18 6.43 -4.66
CA PRO A 497 -15.17 5.70 -3.85
C PRO A 497 -16.26 4.97 -4.67
N ARG A 498 -15.89 4.38 -5.81
CA ARG A 498 -16.70 3.44 -6.58
C ARG A 498 -16.12 2.05 -6.35
N ASP A 499 -16.97 1.03 -6.48
CA ASP A 499 -16.50 -0.35 -6.54
C ASP A 499 -15.37 -0.48 -7.57
N ILE A 500 -14.19 -0.88 -7.11
CA ILE A 500 -12.97 -1.04 -7.90
C ILE A 500 -13.09 -2.22 -8.90
N GLY A 501 -14.09 -3.09 -8.73
CA GLY A 501 -14.41 -4.19 -9.65
C GLY A 501 -13.39 -5.32 -9.63
N LEU A 502 -12.69 -5.50 -8.51
CA LEU A 502 -11.59 -6.47 -8.38
C LEU A 502 -12.12 -7.90 -8.22
N VAL A 503 -11.58 -8.84 -9.02
CA VAL A 503 -11.77 -10.28 -8.78
C VAL A 503 -10.93 -10.69 -7.57
N ASP A 504 -11.59 -11.32 -6.60
CA ASP A 504 -10.99 -11.92 -5.43
C ASP A 504 -10.24 -13.20 -5.84
N PHE A 505 -10.98 -14.17 -6.36
CA PHE A 505 -10.48 -15.43 -6.89
C PHE A 505 -11.47 -16.03 -7.90
N HIS A 506 -11.10 -17.13 -8.55
CA HIS A 506 -12.02 -17.96 -9.34
C HIS A 506 -12.30 -19.28 -8.60
N ARG A 507 -13.57 -19.66 -8.49
CA ARG A 507 -13.98 -20.98 -7.99
C ARG A 507 -13.47 -22.10 -8.92
N PRO A 508 -13.42 -23.36 -8.46
CA PRO A 508 -13.06 -24.51 -9.28
C PRO A 508 -13.89 -24.70 -10.56
N ASP A 509 -15.12 -24.18 -10.62
CA ASP A 509 -15.95 -24.16 -11.84
C ASP A 509 -15.64 -22.99 -12.81
N GLY A 510 -14.70 -22.11 -12.46
CA GLY A 510 -14.30 -20.92 -13.20
C GLY A 510 -15.04 -19.63 -12.80
N THR A 511 -16.09 -19.71 -11.97
CA THR A 511 -16.88 -18.55 -11.53
C THR A 511 -16.01 -17.55 -10.78
N ALA A 512 -15.91 -16.33 -11.30
CA ALA A 512 -15.25 -15.22 -10.61
C ALA A 512 -16.02 -14.85 -9.34
N VAL A 513 -15.30 -14.69 -8.24
CA VAL A 513 -15.80 -14.12 -6.98
C VAL A 513 -15.20 -12.73 -6.87
N MET A 514 -16.02 -11.72 -6.59
CA MET A 514 -15.55 -10.34 -6.48
C MET A 514 -15.08 -10.04 -5.07
N ALA A 515 -14.07 -9.17 -4.95
CA ALA A 515 -13.83 -8.44 -3.72
C ALA A 515 -15.04 -7.54 -3.46
N SER A 516 -15.42 -7.39 -2.20
CA SER A 516 -16.57 -6.58 -1.80
C SER A 516 -16.11 -5.15 -1.46
N VAL A 517 -16.98 -4.14 -1.52
CA VAL A 517 -16.58 -2.75 -1.15
C VAL A 517 -16.27 -2.58 0.35
N ALA A 518 -16.51 -3.61 1.18
CA ALA A 518 -16.01 -3.69 2.54
C ALA A 518 -14.53 -4.09 2.63
N ASP A 519 -14.04 -4.79 1.61
CA ASP A 519 -12.71 -5.37 1.57
C ASP A 519 -11.61 -4.29 1.52
N HIS A 520 -10.48 -4.58 2.17
CA HIS A 520 -9.31 -3.70 2.18
C HIS A 520 -8.85 -3.24 0.78
N ARG A 521 -8.96 -4.10 -0.24
CA ARG A 521 -8.52 -3.79 -1.61
C ARG A 521 -9.43 -2.79 -2.33
N GLN A 522 -10.62 -2.47 -1.80
CA GLN A 522 -11.37 -1.29 -2.23
C GLN A 522 -10.56 0.00 -2.07
N LEU A 523 -9.59 0.06 -1.15
CA LEU A 523 -8.70 1.20 -1.00
C LEU A 523 -7.39 1.08 -1.80
N ASN A 524 -7.28 0.17 -2.78
CA ASN A 524 -6.05 0.02 -3.55
C ASN A 524 -5.74 1.24 -4.44
N ASP A 525 -6.75 1.93 -4.96
CA ASP A 525 -6.62 3.12 -5.80
C ASP A 525 -6.97 4.45 -5.08
N ALA A 526 -7.21 4.38 -3.76
CA ALA A 526 -7.64 5.51 -2.92
C ALA A 526 -6.63 6.66 -2.75
N ALA A 527 -5.41 6.54 -3.30
CA ALA A 527 -4.39 7.58 -3.22
C ALA A 527 -4.72 8.78 -4.11
N PHE A 528 -4.56 10.01 -3.60
CA PHE A 528 -4.74 11.24 -4.37
C PHE A 528 -3.46 11.61 -5.15
N HIS A 529 -3.62 12.08 -6.38
CA HIS A 529 -2.54 12.40 -7.33
C HIS A 529 -2.61 13.86 -7.83
N ALA A 530 -1.49 14.40 -8.28
CA ALA A 530 -1.38 15.78 -8.74
C ALA A 530 -1.84 15.98 -10.20
N GLY A 531 -2.59 17.05 -10.43
CA GLY A 531 -2.91 17.51 -11.79
C GLY A 531 -4.06 16.80 -12.48
N LEU A 532 -4.09 16.88 -13.81
CA LEU A 532 -5.24 16.46 -14.62
C LEU A 532 -5.03 15.12 -15.30
N ASN A 533 -6.14 14.38 -15.45
CA ASN A 533 -6.22 13.07 -16.12
C ASN A 533 -5.31 11.99 -15.50
N SER A 534 -4.92 12.15 -14.24
CA SER A 534 -4.08 11.19 -13.50
C SER A 534 -4.71 9.81 -13.38
N GLY A 535 -6.04 9.75 -13.22
CA GLY A 535 -6.79 8.55 -12.83
C GLY A 535 -7.45 8.69 -11.45
N SER A 536 -7.00 9.65 -10.65
CA SER A 536 -7.47 9.92 -9.28
C SER A 536 -7.84 11.41 -9.09
N ALA A 537 -8.44 11.74 -7.95
CA ALA A 537 -8.68 13.11 -7.53
C ALA A 537 -7.38 13.85 -7.13
N TYR A 538 -7.34 15.16 -7.40
CA TYR A 538 -6.27 16.08 -6.98
C TYR A 538 -6.69 17.04 -5.85
N GLU A 539 -7.95 16.97 -5.40
CA GLU A 539 -8.49 17.79 -4.31
C GLU A 539 -9.67 17.09 -3.62
N TRP A 540 -9.92 17.44 -2.36
CA TRP A 540 -11.05 16.92 -1.58
C TRP A 540 -11.69 18.00 -0.73
N VAL A 541 -13.03 18.04 -0.70
CA VAL A 541 -13.82 19.06 0.02
C VAL A 541 -14.67 18.40 1.10
N ASP A 542 -14.22 18.46 2.36
CA ASP A 542 -15.10 18.17 3.48
C ASP A 542 -15.97 19.41 3.77
N ARG A 543 -17.18 19.38 3.21
CA ARG A 543 -18.20 20.42 3.40
C ARG A 543 -18.70 20.53 4.84
N ALA A 544 -18.61 19.44 5.62
CA ALA A 544 -19.13 19.36 6.98
C ALA A 544 -18.08 19.85 7.99
N ASN A 545 -16.85 19.37 7.90
CA ASN A 545 -15.71 19.89 8.68
C ASN A 545 -15.17 21.22 8.17
N ARG A 546 -15.74 21.77 7.10
CA ARG A 546 -15.42 23.11 6.55
C ARG A 546 -13.96 23.21 6.08
N LEU A 547 -13.44 22.16 5.46
CA LEU A 547 -12.06 22.07 4.97
C LEU A 547 -12.01 21.75 3.47
N HIS A 548 -10.95 22.22 2.81
CA HIS A 548 -10.60 21.86 1.43
C HIS A 548 -9.11 21.53 1.39
N PHE A 549 -8.79 20.34 0.87
CA PHE A 549 -7.44 19.77 0.76
C PHE A 549 -7.03 19.67 -0.70
N TYR A 550 -5.76 19.91 -1.01
CA TYR A 550 -5.24 19.95 -2.39
C TYR A 550 -3.92 19.19 -2.53
N VAL A 551 -3.78 18.46 -3.65
CA VAL A 551 -2.56 17.82 -4.12
C VAL A 551 -2.08 18.60 -5.36
N ILE A 552 -1.20 19.59 -5.13
CA ILE A 552 -0.91 20.64 -6.13
C ILE A 552 0.19 20.24 -7.09
N GLY A 553 1.16 19.42 -6.66
CA GLY A 553 2.28 19.04 -7.52
C GLY A 553 3.16 17.95 -6.92
N VAL A 554 3.68 17.07 -7.77
CA VAL A 554 4.57 15.97 -7.42
C VAL A 554 6.03 16.35 -7.70
N GLN A 555 6.97 15.83 -6.91
CA GLN A 555 8.41 15.92 -7.11
C GLN A 555 9.10 14.61 -6.70
N ARG A 556 10.16 14.21 -7.40
CA ARG A 556 11.12 13.21 -6.92
C ARG A 556 12.52 13.83 -6.92
N ASP A 557 13.29 13.61 -5.87
CA ASP A 557 14.70 14.07 -5.82
C ASP A 557 15.61 13.18 -6.69
N SER A 558 16.89 13.54 -6.80
CA SER A 558 17.88 12.77 -7.58
C SER A 558 18.21 11.37 -7.04
N ARG A 559 17.60 10.97 -5.93
CA ARG A 559 17.65 9.62 -5.34
C ARG A 559 16.32 8.89 -5.46
N GLY A 560 15.32 9.49 -6.13
CA GLY A 560 13.97 8.93 -6.31
C GLY A 560 12.99 9.25 -5.17
N VAL A 561 13.40 9.99 -4.13
CA VAL A 561 12.55 10.28 -2.95
C VAL A 561 11.38 11.16 -3.36
N LEU A 562 10.17 10.60 -3.22
CA LEU A 562 8.90 11.25 -3.54
C LEU A 562 8.56 12.34 -2.52
N SER A 563 8.00 13.44 -3.00
CA SER A 563 7.45 14.53 -2.20
C SER A 563 6.33 15.23 -2.95
N TYR A 564 5.31 15.71 -2.23
CA TYR A 564 4.19 16.45 -2.81
C TYR A 564 4.09 17.84 -2.21
N THR A 565 3.74 18.82 -3.04
CA THR A 565 3.25 20.13 -2.61
C THR A 565 1.77 20.00 -2.28
N LEU A 566 1.43 20.05 -1.00
CA LEU A 566 0.07 19.93 -0.48
C LEU A 566 -0.43 21.28 0.02
N ALA A 567 -1.75 21.46 0.03
CA ALA A 567 -2.36 22.59 0.72
C ALA A 567 -3.65 22.21 1.46
N VAL A 568 -3.99 23.00 2.47
CA VAL A 568 -5.27 22.91 3.17
C VAL A 568 -5.79 24.32 3.50
N ARG A 569 -7.10 24.52 3.40
CA ARG A 569 -7.78 25.74 3.81
C ARG A 569 -9.12 25.50 4.47
N SER A 570 -9.62 26.52 5.16
CA SER A 570 -11.01 26.57 5.60
C SER A 570 -11.95 26.94 4.45
N LEU A 571 -13.23 26.57 4.60
CA LEU A 571 -14.35 27.06 3.80
C LEU A 571 -15.03 28.29 4.44
N ASP A 572 -14.62 28.70 5.65
CA ASP A 572 -15.20 29.80 6.43
C ASP A 572 -14.35 31.08 6.43
N GLY A 573 -13.11 31.02 5.93
CA GLY A 573 -12.25 32.21 5.81
C GLY A 573 -10.90 31.94 5.14
N SER A 574 -10.28 33.01 4.66
CA SER A 574 -9.04 33.00 3.85
C SER A 574 -7.91 33.84 4.45
N GLY A 575 -8.07 34.28 5.70
CA GLY A 575 -7.19 35.26 6.36
C GLY A 575 -7.36 36.71 5.85
N PRO A 576 -6.80 37.71 6.55
CA PRO A 576 -6.92 39.13 6.23
C PRO A 576 -5.97 39.61 5.12
N GLN A 577 -5.01 38.80 4.67
CA GLN A 577 -3.99 39.20 3.71
C GLN A 577 -4.57 39.34 2.30
N ARG A 578 -4.31 40.47 1.64
CA ARG A 578 -4.82 40.77 0.29
C ARG A 578 -4.34 39.71 -0.70
N ARG A 579 -5.29 39.06 -1.38
CA ARG A 579 -5.02 38.12 -2.48
C ARG A 579 -5.03 38.86 -3.82
N ASN A 580 -4.13 38.51 -4.73
CA ASN A 580 -4.09 39.04 -6.09
C ASN A 580 -3.20 38.14 -6.96
N VAL A 581 -3.38 38.20 -8.27
CA VAL A 581 -2.57 37.45 -9.25
C VAL A 581 -2.24 38.34 -10.46
N ARG A 582 -1.15 38.03 -11.14
CA ARG A 582 -0.78 38.62 -12.44
C ARG A 582 -0.23 37.55 -13.35
N LEU A 583 -0.80 37.42 -14.55
CA LEU A 583 -0.19 36.69 -15.66
C LEU A 583 0.72 37.66 -16.43
N GLY A 584 1.95 37.23 -16.73
CA GLY A 584 2.90 37.92 -17.59
C GLY A 584 2.86 37.38 -19.02
N THR A 585 3.48 38.10 -19.96
CA THR A 585 3.53 37.73 -21.38
C THR A 585 4.02 36.30 -21.59
N PRO A 586 3.26 35.43 -22.28
CA PRO A 586 3.65 34.04 -22.48
C PRO A 586 4.77 33.89 -23.51
N THR A 587 5.63 32.89 -23.31
CA THR A 587 6.62 32.45 -24.31
C THR A 587 6.14 31.22 -25.05
N ILE A 588 6.31 31.17 -26.38
CA ILE A 588 5.83 30.08 -27.24
C ILE A 588 6.99 29.16 -27.68
N SER A 589 6.80 27.85 -27.50
CA SER A 589 7.72 26.80 -27.95
C SER A 589 6.97 25.69 -28.69
N GLY A 590 7.49 25.26 -29.83
CA GLY A 590 6.95 24.10 -30.56
C GLY A 590 7.29 22.79 -29.87
N LEU A 591 6.34 21.87 -29.84
CA LEU A 591 6.49 20.54 -29.24
C LEU A 591 6.56 19.45 -30.32
N GLN A 592 5.68 19.53 -31.32
CA GLN A 592 5.61 18.57 -32.42
C GLN A 592 5.12 19.24 -33.69
N SER A 593 5.96 19.21 -34.73
CA SER A 593 5.75 19.95 -35.98
C SER A 593 4.38 19.64 -36.63
N GLY A 594 3.61 20.69 -36.92
CA GLY A 594 2.27 20.61 -37.50
C GLY A 594 1.14 20.23 -36.52
N GLN A 595 1.48 19.82 -35.28
CA GLN A 595 0.55 19.25 -34.31
C GLN A 595 0.45 19.98 -32.97
N ALA A 596 1.56 20.41 -32.35
CA ALA A 596 1.53 20.88 -30.97
C ALA A 596 2.55 21.97 -30.66
N ALA A 597 2.12 22.95 -29.85
CA ALA A 597 2.95 23.99 -29.25
C ALA A 597 2.62 24.14 -27.75
N LYS A 598 3.46 24.87 -27.02
CA LYS A 598 3.27 25.25 -25.61
C LYS A 598 3.40 26.75 -25.42
N CYS A 599 2.38 27.35 -24.82
CA CYS A 599 2.43 28.69 -24.25
C CYS A 599 2.81 28.58 -22.77
N SER A 600 3.95 29.11 -22.38
CA SER A 600 4.39 29.14 -20.97
C SER A 600 4.14 30.54 -20.40
N PHE A 601 3.17 30.64 -19.48
CA PHE A 601 2.74 31.88 -18.85
C PHE A 601 3.43 32.07 -17.48
N PRO A 602 4.17 33.16 -17.25
CA PRO A 602 4.61 33.53 -15.90
C PRO A 602 3.41 33.97 -15.03
N LEU A 603 3.12 33.25 -13.96
CA LEU A 603 2.10 33.60 -12.97
C LEU A 603 2.77 34.14 -11.70
N THR A 604 2.57 35.41 -11.38
CA THR A 604 3.04 36.04 -10.14
C THR A 604 1.91 36.14 -9.11
N ASN A 605 2.17 35.72 -7.87
CA ASN A 605 1.33 36.11 -6.73
C ASN A 605 1.63 37.58 -6.37
N THR A 606 0.65 38.46 -6.60
CA THR A 606 0.75 39.91 -6.33
C THR A 606 -0.05 40.33 -5.09
N GLY A 607 -0.46 39.35 -4.28
CA GLY A 607 -1.01 39.53 -2.96
C GLY A 607 0.04 39.95 -1.92
N GLN A 608 -0.26 39.70 -0.66
CA GLN A 608 0.61 39.99 0.49
C GLN A 608 0.83 38.75 1.35
N ALA A 609 1.95 38.74 2.07
CA ALA A 609 2.26 37.76 3.11
C ALA A 609 1.19 37.76 4.22
N ALA A 610 1.11 36.66 4.98
CA ALA A 610 0.16 36.50 6.06
C ALA A 610 0.47 37.43 7.23
N THR A 611 -0.41 38.40 7.49
CA THR A 611 -0.30 39.32 8.63
C THR A 611 -0.82 38.73 9.94
N ASN A 612 -1.62 37.66 9.86
CA ASN A 612 -2.04 36.86 11.01
C ASN A 612 -1.59 35.40 10.80
N THR A 613 -0.75 34.91 11.71
CA THR A 613 -0.25 33.53 11.70
C THR A 613 -0.54 32.78 13.01
N GLY A 614 -1.25 33.41 13.95
CA GLY A 614 -1.46 32.90 15.31
C GLY A 614 -2.58 31.86 15.42
N GLY A 615 -2.44 30.97 16.41
CA GLY A 615 -3.46 29.98 16.80
C GLY A 615 -3.26 28.57 16.21
N HIS A 616 -2.23 28.35 15.39
CA HIS A 616 -1.82 27.00 15.01
C HIS A 616 -0.97 26.34 16.11
N PRO A 617 -1.14 25.03 16.39
CA PRO A 617 -0.31 24.31 17.36
C PRO A 617 1.17 24.25 17.00
N SER A 618 1.52 24.08 15.72
CA SER A 618 2.91 24.06 15.26
C SER A 618 3.39 25.47 14.90
N PRO A 619 4.48 25.99 15.51
CA PRO A 619 5.08 27.27 15.13
C PRO A 619 5.48 27.34 13.64
N GLY A 620 5.79 26.17 13.04
CA GLY A 620 6.16 26.04 11.63
C GLY A 620 5.09 26.51 10.65
N ALA A 621 3.81 26.57 11.06
CA ALA A 621 2.72 27.07 10.22
C ALA A 621 2.93 28.52 9.75
N THR A 622 3.60 29.35 10.56
CA THR A 622 3.93 30.75 10.22
C THR A 622 4.61 30.88 8.86
N ALA A 623 5.56 29.99 8.55
CA ALA A 623 6.34 30.03 7.31
C ALA A 623 5.62 29.42 6.09
N LYS A 624 4.35 29.03 6.22
CA LYS A 624 3.59 28.28 5.20
C LYS A 624 2.33 29.02 4.69
N LEU A 625 1.96 30.12 5.35
CA LEU A 625 0.72 30.91 5.13
C LEU A 625 0.86 32.01 4.07
N ASP A 626 2.08 32.31 3.60
CA ASP A 626 2.37 33.34 2.60
C ASP A 626 1.99 32.95 1.16
N ASN A 627 1.50 31.73 0.97
CA ASN A 627 1.11 31.17 -0.30
C ASN A 627 -0.35 31.49 -0.64
N ASP A 628 -0.65 31.39 -1.93
CA ASP A 628 -2.02 31.26 -2.43
C ASP A 628 -2.07 30.10 -3.44
N VAL A 629 -3.24 29.51 -3.62
CA VAL A 629 -3.50 28.44 -4.58
C VAL A 629 -4.34 29.02 -5.71
N TYR A 630 -3.90 28.81 -6.94
CA TYR A 630 -4.55 29.33 -8.13
C TYR A 630 -5.12 28.18 -8.95
N ARG A 631 -6.44 28.20 -9.12
CA ARG A 631 -7.13 27.33 -10.07
C ARG A 631 -6.98 27.89 -11.48
N LEU A 632 -6.68 27.00 -12.40
CA LEU A 632 -6.33 27.30 -13.79
C LEU A 632 -7.43 26.78 -14.72
N ALA A 633 -7.76 27.57 -15.74
CA ALA A 633 -8.69 27.19 -16.80
C ALA A 633 -8.21 27.73 -18.15
N VAL A 634 -8.41 26.98 -19.23
CA VAL A 634 -7.94 27.33 -20.57
C VAL A 634 -9.04 27.21 -21.62
N THR A 635 -8.99 28.08 -22.64
CA THR A 635 -9.86 28.01 -23.83
C THR A 635 -9.07 28.29 -25.10
N SER A 636 -9.56 27.80 -26.25
CA SER A 636 -8.99 28.02 -27.59
C SER A 636 -10.10 28.51 -28.52
N SER A 637 -9.84 29.57 -29.31
CA SER A 637 -10.83 30.15 -30.21
C SER A 637 -10.70 29.72 -31.68
N GLY A 638 -9.57 29.10 -32.07
CA GLY A 638 -9.31 28.72 -33.46
C GLY A 638 -9.97 27.40 -33.85
N GLN A 639 -10.64 27.36 -35.00
CA GLN A 639 -11.25 26.13 -35.54
C GLN A 639 -10.22 25.02 -35.67
N GLY A 640 -10.51 23.86 -35.07
CA GLY A 640 -9.63 22.68 -35.07
C GLY A 640 -8.45 22.75 -34.10
N TRP A 641 -8.35 23.79 -33.26
CA TRP A 641 -7.35 23.89 -32.20
C TRP A 641 -7.98 23.70 -30.82
N THR A 642 -7.28 22.97 -29.95
CA THR A 642 -7.66 22.78 -28.53
C THR A 642 -6.55 23.27 -27.61
N ALA A 643 -6.92 23.70 -26.41
CA ALA A 643 -5.99 24.12 -25.37
C ALA A 643 -6.17 23.25 -24.13
N HIS A 644 -5.07 22.81 -23.53
CA HIS A 644 -5.05 21.85 -22.43
C HIS A 644 -4.08 22.30 -21.33
N LEU A 645 -4.37 21.88 -20.11
CA LEU A 645 -3.49 21.97 -18.95
C LEU A 645 -3.07 20.55 -18.57
N ASP A 646 -1.84 20.40 -18.07
CA ASP A 646 -1.38 19.19 -17.39
C ASP A 646 -1.78 19.20 -15.89
N ASN A 647 -2.11 20.39 -15.35
CA ASN A 647 -2.53 20.59 -13.96
C ASN A 647 -3.60 21.69 -13.83
N ALA A 648 -4.65 21.43 -13.05
CA ALA A 648 -5.71 22.39 -12.73
C ALA A 648 -5.31 23.41 -11.66
N LEU A 649 -4.25 23.15 -10.90
CA LEU A 649 -3.80 23.95 -9.76
C LEU A 649 -2.35 24.40 -9.94
N THR A 650 -2.01 25.54 -9.34
CA THR A 650 -0.62 25.92 -9.07
C THR A 650 -0.57 26.78 -7.81
N THR A 651 0.61 27.03 -7.25
CA THR A 651 0.78 27.83 -6.04
C THR A 651 2.05 28.66 -6.07
N ALA A 652 2.01 29.82 -5.43
CA ALA A 652 3.16 30.71 -5.28
C ALA A 652 3.05 31.53 -3.99
N ALA A 653 4.16 31.68 -3.28
CA ALA A 653 4.29 32.64 -2.17
C ALA A 653 4.20 34.09 -2.66
N ALA A 654 3.78 35.01 -1.79
CA ALA A 654 3.66 36.43 -2.12
C ALA A 654 4.93 37.00 -2.76
N GLY A 655 4.77 37.70 -3.90
CA GLY A 655 5.88 38.25 -4.69
C GLY A 655 6.67 37.22 -5.53
N ARG A 656 6.40 35.92 -5.42
CA ARG A 656 7.02 34.87 -6.24
C ARG A 656 6.26 34.66 -7.55
N THR A 657 7.00 34.16 -8.55
CA THR A 657 6.47 33.81 -9.87
C THR A 657 6.75 32.34 -10.15
N VAL A 658 5.75 31.64 -10.68
CA VAL A 658 5.82 30.27 -11.21
C VAL A 658 5.46 30.27 -12.70
N THR A 659 5.75 29.19 -13.41
CA THR A 659 5.42 29.07 -14.85
C THR A 659 4.28 28.09 -15.04
N VAL A 660 3.18 28.54 -15.65
CA VAL A 660 2.05 27.69 -16.04
C VAL A 660 2.21 27.27 -17.50
N PRO A 661 2.33 25.97 -17.80
CA PRO A 661 2.30 25.48 -19.17
C PRO A 661 0.86 25.38 -19.68
N VAL A 662 0.61 25.82 -20.91
CA VAL A 662 -0.64 25.55 -21.65
C VAL A 662 -0.27 24.90 -22.98
N TYR A 663 -0.78 23.70 -23.21
CA TYR A 663 -0.51 22.90 -24.39
C TYR A 663 -1.57 23.22 -25.45
N VAL A 664 -1.14 23.44 -26.68
CA VAL A 664 -1.98 23.96 -27.76
C VAL A 664 -1.89 23.00 -28.94
N LEU A 665 -2.94 22.19 -29.09
CA LEU A 665 -2.97 21.03 -29.99
C LEU A 665 -3.81 21.31 -31.23
N ARG A 666 -3.35 20.82 -32.37
CA ARG A 666 -3.87 21.12 -33.70
C ARG A 666 -4.36 19.87 -34.44
N ASN A 667 -5.64 19.85 -34.79
CA ASN A 667 -6.21 18.82 -35.65
C ASN A 667 -5.87 19.06 -37.14
N SER A 668 -6.03 18.03 -37.97
CA SER A 668 -5.99 18.21 -39.42
C SER A 668 -7.08 19.18 -39.88
N GLY A 669 -6.81 19.97 -40.93
CA GLY A 669 -7.72 21.02 -41.41
C GLY A 669 -7.85 22.26 -40.49
N ALA A 670 -7.24 22.29 -39.31
CA ALA A 670 -7.33 23.42 -38.39
C ALA A 670 -6.75 24.72 -38.95
N ALA A 671 -7.30 25.86 -38.48
CA ALA A 671 -6.98 27.22 -38.92
C ALA A 671 -5.47 27.55 -38.83
N ARG A 672 -5.04 28.60 -39.55
CA ARG A 672 -3.62 29.04 -39.55
C ARG A 672 -3.11 29.50 -38.18
N THR A 673 -4.01 29.97 -37.32
CA THR A 673 -3.75 30.44 -35.96
C THR A 673 -4.90 30.08 -35.03
N THR A 674 -4.62 30.06 -33.72
CA THR A 674 -5.61 30.12 -32.64
C THR A 674 -5.20 31.15 -31.60
N THR A 675 -6.18 31.75 -30.91
CA THR A 675 -5.93 32.49 -29.68
C THR A 675 -6.34 31.60 -28.50
N VAL A 676 -5.38 31.33 -27.62
CA VAL A 676 -5.57 30.57 -26.39
C VAL A 676 -5.64 31.53 -25.22
N THR A 677 -6.62 31.38 -24.34
CA THR A 677 -6.74 32.19 -23.12
C THR A 677 -6.46 31.32 -21.91
N LEU A 678 -5.43 31.68 -21.12
CA LEU A 678 -5.27 31.16 -19.76
C LEU A 678 -6.03 32.07 -18.80
N THR A 679 -6.78 31.48 -17.89
CA THR A 679 -7.37 32.16 -16.71
C THR A 679 -6.81 31.54 -15.45
N ALA A 680 -6.35 32.39 -14.53
CA ALA A 680 -5.90 32.01 -13.19
C ALA A 680 -6.74 32.74 -12.13
N LYS A 681 -7.24 31.99 -11.16
CA LYS A 681 -8.17 32.45 -10.11
C LYS A 681 -7.70 31.98 -8.74
N SER A 682 -7.60 32.88 -7.77
CA SER A 682 -7.29 32.51 -6.39
C SER A 682 -8.40 31.67 -5.76
N GLU A 683 -8.02 30.59 -5.08
CA GLU A 683 -8.90 29.79 -4.22
C GLU A 683 -9.18 30.47 -2.87
N SER A 684 -8.31 31.40 -2.46
CA SER A 684 -8.49 32.25 -1.27
C SER A 684 -9.47 33.41 -1.53
N ASP A 685 -9.44 33.99 -2.73
CA ASP A 685 -10.32 35.10 -3.15
C ASP A 685 -10.76 34.91 -4.62
N PRO A 686 -11.99 34.42 -4.85
CA PRO A 686 -12.55 34.27 -6.19
C PRO A 686 -12.55 35.53 -7.07
N THR A 687 -12.48 36.73 -6.49
CA THR A 687 -12.43 38.00 -7.24
C THR A 687 -11.02 38.33 -7.76
N ALA A 688 -9.97 37.76 -7.14
CA ALA A 688 -8.60 37.78 -7.61
C ALA A 688 -8.38 36.82 -8.80
N THR A 689 -9.09 37.09 -9.90
CA THR A 689 -9.01 36.38 -11.18
C THR A 689 -8.33 37.25 -12.24
N ARG A 690 -7.45 36.66 -13.07
CA ARG A 690 -6.90 37.29 -14.28
C ARG A 690 -6.93 36.31 -15.44
N SER A 691 -7.11 36.85 -16.64
CA SER A 691 -6.97 36.12 -17.89
C SER A 691 -5.94 36.80 -18.79
N LEU A 692 -5.20 36.02 -19.57
CA LEU A 692 -4.25 36.52 -20.57
C LEU A 692 -4.20 35.58 -21.77
N THR A 693 -3.97 36.15 -22.95
CA THR A 693 -3.98 35.42 -24.23
C THR A 693 -2.58 35.05 -24.73
N CYS A 694 -2.52 33.99 -25.53
CA CYS A 694 -1.38 33.54 -26.29
C CYS A 694 -1.87 33.19 -27.70
N THR A 695 -1.35 33.84 -28.74
CA THR A 695 -1.71 33.53 -30.14
C THR A 695 -0.67 32.58 -30.73
N VAL A 696 -1.12 31.40 -31.17
CA VAL A 696 -0.26 30.33 -31.70
C VAL A 696 -0.57 30.12 -33.18
N GLY A 697 0.44 30.17 -34.04
CA GLY A 697 0.35 29.80 -35.45
C GLY A 697 0.81 28.37 -35.74
N VAL A 698 0.51 27.86 -36.94
CA VAL A 698 1.04 26.55 -37.40
C VAL A 698 2.57 26.52 -37.32
N GLY A 699 3.25 27.61 -37.66
CA GLY A 699 4.72 27.71 -37.60
C GLY A 699 5.29 27.59 -36.18
N ASP A 700 4.52 27.97 -35.14
CA ASP A 700 4.96 27.88 -33.75
C ASP A 700 4.96 26.46 -33.19
N THR A 701 4.35 25.50 -33.90
CA THR A 701 4.39 24.07 -33.54
C THR A 701 5.75 23.41 -33.83
N VAL A 702 6.59 24.04 -34.65
CA VAL A 702 7.91 23.52 -35.03
C VAL A 702 8.88 23.60 -33.84
N PRO A 703 9.44 22.48 -33.36
CA PRO A 703 10.47 22.50 -32.32
C PRO A 703 11.69 23.28 -32.82
N LYS A 704 12.15 24.24 -32.02
CA LYS A 704 13.36 25.00 -32.31
C LYS A 704 14.56 24.19 -31.82
N PRO A 705 15.67 24.09 -32.59
CA PRO A 705 16.85 23.38 -32.12
C PRO A 705 17.39 24.02 -30.84
N PRO A 706 18.00 23.24 -29.94
CA PRO A 706 18.68 23.81 -28.77
C PRO A 706 19.75 24.80 -29.24
N ARG A 707 19.83 25.96 -28.59
CA ARG A 707 20.96 26.87 -28.77
C ARG A 707 22.14 26.28 -28.01
N GLY A 708 23.21 25.97 -28.73
CA GLY A 708 24.53 25.70 -28.15
C GLY A 708 25.21 26.98 -27.69
#